data_AF-A0AAU9K4F9-F1
#
_entry.id   AF-A0AAU9K4F9-F1
#
_cell.length_a   1.000
_cell.length_b   1.000
_cell.length_c   1.000
_cell.angle_alpha   90.00
_cell.angle_beta   90.00
_cell.angle_gamma   90.00
#
_symmetry.space_group_name_H-M   'P 1'
#
loop_
_entity.id
_entity.type
_entity.pdbx_description
1 polymer ?
#
loop_
_entity_poly.entity_id
_entity_poly.type
_entity_poly.pdbx_seq_one_letter_code
_entity_poly.pdbx_strand_id
1 'polypeptide(L)'
;MRLTLIFTLSLAFAQSSLKECQAEWAKIFEGAEDILSQNPSDYTKMFLYSGFMINNLGQYDPCTDISNAKFTIIQFGIYPVLVVALCGPKVCTEEDYYHLLTNITSPVPLSGMIRKNNPKLAPYLKDLEEIKAQSFAPPVVFPKEYYDDNFKDYKAGPILMIIFISIISAICLIATITDYLISSSPPSSSLSKEDPKPRESSLFIKYLLCFSIITNLKKLFISRSQERLGKKDSLDILNSCRVLSIGWVVLGHVLFMLWSEAIVSNPDRILTQISGSDMILPISGEVSVDTFFWLSGFLVGYLLIIEINSAKKMNWIMVYAHRYLRLTPLLLFVILFFWALQKHIGNGPMWYTGDIINFQCKDYWWTDILYINNIVPNYHGSVCLGQTWYLANDMQFFIFTPILLYIYNRFHKSILWVLVLFLNLLSILTSGLIANHYSLNAMPSALPNGTNYFRYYYTKPYNRCGPYALGVLSGLIVYSYRKFQDKNIVYDSYAIWVGKMLENRYVRYTIAFLGMALINVNLFVPYDTYKHPGDTMNYPHWTHDENVAYIAFNKVTFGLGLTFVLLPALLGHFPWMTWILSWEIWTPLARMTYCVYLIHYNILDIAYRSQKVATILDEFTLIRDSIFFFVLAHILALPFILLIEMPGLAIEKLAFSKVRAKAAIKEQEKSIILQPLTKE
;
A
#
# COMPACT_ATOMS: atom_id res chain seq x y z
N MET A 1 -19.16 -0.14 -35.10
CA MET A 1 -19.55 -0.47 -33.71
C MET A 1 -20.51 0.55 -33.12
N ARG A 2 -20.17 1.85 -33.07
CA ARG A 2 -21.05 2.92 -32.57
C ARG A 2 -22.43 2.96 -33.24
N LEU A 3 -22.47 3.04 -34.58
CA LEU A 3 -23.73 3.00 -35.37
C LEU A 3 -24.53 1.71 -35.18
N THR A 4 -23.85 0.57 -35.07
CA THR A 4 -24.49 -0.74 -34.86
C THR A 4 -25.12 -0.84 -33.48
N LEU A 5 -24.44 -0.36 -32.43
CA LEU A 5 -24.97 -0.37 -31.07
C LEU A 5 -26.11 0.64 -30.92
N ILE A 6 -25.96 1.85 -31.50
CA ILE A 6 -27.02 2.86 -31.58
C ILE A 6 -28.25 2.27 -32.29
N PHE A 7 -28.05 1.56 -33.40
CA PHE A 7 -29.13 0.92 -34.16
C PHE A 7 -29.80 -0.19 -33.35
N THR A 8 -29.03 -1.07 -32.69
CA THR A 8 -29.60 -2.13 -31.83
C THR A 8 -30.31 -1.57 -30.60
N LEU A 9 -29.77 -0.52 -29.98
CA LEU A 9 -30.42 0.16 -28.87
C LEU A 9 -31.71 0.82 -29.36
N SER A 10 -31.68 1.56 -30.47
CA SER A 10 -32.87 2.21 -31.05
C SER A 10 -33.98 1.20 -31.39
N LEU A 11 -33.62 0.03 -31.93
CA LEU A 11 -34.56 -1.06 -32.23
C LEU A 11 -35.11 -1.71 -30.95
N ALA A 12 -34.29 -1.87 -29.92
CA ALA A 12 -34.72 -2.42 -28.65
C ALA A 12 -35.62 -1.45 -27.87
N PHE A 13 -35.28 -0.16 -27.89
CA PHE A 13 -36.13 0.89 -27.36
C PHE A 13 -37.47 0.89 -28.09
N ALA A 14 -37.52 0.63 -29.41
CA ALA A 14 -38.76 0.55 -30.18
C ALA A 14 -39.70 -0.63 -29.82
N GLN A 15 -39.19 -1.68 -29.14
CA GLN A 15 -39.94 -2.93 -28.85
C GLN A 15 -40.35 -3.10 -27.38
N SER A 16 -40.06 -2.13 -26.49
CA SER A 16 -40.40 -2.24 -25.07
C SER A 16 -41.91 -2.03 -24.79
N SER A 17 -42.45 -2.62 -23.72
CA SER A 17 -43.87 -2.49 -23.35
C SER A 17 -44.20 -1.19 -22.59
N LEU A 18 -43.23 -0.28 -22.41
CA LEU A 18 -43.34 0.89 -21.54
C LEU A 18 -43.39 2.19 -22.34
N LYS A 19 -44.59 2.78 -22.44
CA LYS A 19 -44.87 3.86 -23.40
C LYS A 19 -44.11 5.17 -23.15
N GLU A 20 -43.82 5.53 -21.90
CA GLU A 20 -43.26 6.84 -21.57
C GLU A 20 -41.74 6.92 -21.69
N CYS A 21 -40.99 6.01 -21.05
CA CYS A 21 -39.52 5.96 -21.17
C CYS A 21 -39.08 5.74 -22.63
N GLN A 22 -39.79 4.88 -23.38
CA GLN A 22 -39.54 4.65 -24.80
C GLN A 22 -39.76 5.91 -25.65
N ALA A 23 -40.83 6.66 -25.41
CA ALA A 23 -41.12 7.88 -26.16
C ALA A 23 -40.04 8.95 -25.94
N GLU A 24 -39.53 9.08 -24.72
CA GLU A 24 -38.43 10.01 -24.42
C GLU A 24 -37.10 9.58 -25.05
N TRP A 25 -36.78 8.29 -25.05
CA TRP A 25 -35.61 7.77 -25.76
C TRP A 25 -35.70 7.97 -27.27
N ALA A 26 -36.88 7.81 -27.88
CA ALA A 26 -37.09 8.08 -29.30
C ALA A 26 -36.70 9.53 -29.65
N LYS A 27 -37.10 10.51 -28.83
CA LYS A 27 -36.71 11.92 -28.99
C LYS A 27 -35.19 12.14 -28.88
N ILE A 28 -34.50 11.39 -28.01
CA ILE A 28 -33.04 11.44 -27.89
C ILE A 28 -32.38 10.97 -29.20
N PHE A 29 -32.88 9.88 -29.80
CA PHE A 29 -32.35 9.37 -31.06
C PHE A 29 -32.71 10.25 -32.27
N GLU A 30 -33.91 10.79 -32.33
CA GLU A 30 -34.29 11.78 -33.35
C GLU A 30 -33.43 13.05 -33.25
N GLY A 31 -33.17 13.51 -32.02
CA GLY A 31 -32.29 14.64 -31.74
C GLY A 31 -30.82 14.44 -32.16
N ALA A 32 -30.41 13.19 -32.46
CA ALA A 32 -29.08 12.89 -32.98
C ALA A 32 -28.89 13.35 -34.44
N GLU A 33 -29.97 13.59 -35.19
CA GLU A 33 -29.87 14.13 -36.55
C GLU A 33 -29.49 15.63 -36.56
N ASP A 34 -29.70 16.33 -35.44
CA ASP A 34 -29.45 17.77 -35.29
C ASP A 34 -28.16 18.10 -34.50
N ILE A 35 -27.17 17.20 -34.50
CA ILE A 35 -25.91 17.36 -33.74
C ILE A 35 -25.11 18.63 -34.14
N LEU A 36 -25.33 19.16 -35.34
CA LEU A 36 -24.61 20.33 -35.86
C LEU A 36 -25.29 21.67 -35.53
N SER A 37 -26.41 21.70 -34.80
CA SER A 37 -27.06 22.96 -34.45
C SER A 37 -26.23 23.77 -33.46
N GLN A 38 -26.27 25.11 -33.62
CA GLN A 38 -25.52 26.03 -32.76
C GLN A 38 -26.05 26.05 -31.31
N ASN A 39 -27.30 25.64 -31.10
CA ASN A 39 -27.95 25.51 -29.78
C ASN A 39 -28.66 24.15 -29.70
N PRO A 40 -27.94 23.07 -29.35
CA PRO A 40 -28.52 21.74 -29.30
C PRO A 40 -29.62 21.65 -28.25
N SER A 41 -30.72 20.97 -28.60
CA SER A 41 -31.79 20.64 -27.65
C SER A 41 -31.26 19.80 -26.49
N ASP A 42 -31.98 19.77 -25.36
CA ASP A 42 -31.57 18.91 -24.23
C ASP A 42 -31.54 17.42 -24.61
N TYR A 43 -32.41 16.98 -25.52
CA TYR A 43 -32.38 15.62 -26.08
C TYR A 43 -31.13 15.37 -26.94
N THR A 44 -30.71 16.34 -27.76
CA THR A 44 -29.45 16.28 -28.53
C THR A 44 -28.24 16.22 -27.57
N LYS A 45 -28.26 17.00 -26.48
CA LYS A 45 -27.21 16.96 -25.45
C LYS A 45 -27.16 15.61 -24.73
N MET A 46 -28.31 15.03 -24.36
CA MET A 46 -28.38 13.69 -23.77
C MET A 46 -27.72 12.64 -24.68
N PHE A 47 -27.99 12.71 -25.99
CA PHE A 47 -27.32 11.82 -26.95
C PHE A 47 -25.80 12.06 -26.98
N LEU A 48 -25.35 13.31 -27.05
CA LEU A 48 -23.93 13.67 -27.10
C LEU A 48 -23.16 13.29 -25.83
N TYR A 49 -23.79 13.38 -24.67
CA TYR A 49 -23.20 13.07 -23.37
C TYR A 49 -23.23 11.57 -23.05
N SER A 50 -23.93 10.76 -23.85
CA SER A 50 -23.99 9.31 -23.68
C SER A 50 -22.73 8.60 -24.20
N GLY A 51 -22.22 7.67 -23.39
CA GLY A 51 -21.13 6.77 -23.72
C GLY A 51 -21.63 5.45 -24.33
N PHE A 52 -22.13 5.49 -25.57
CA PHE A 52 -22.67 4.33 -26.30
C PHE A 52 -21.64 3.23 -26.66
N MET A 53 -20.50 3.13 -25.98
CA MET A 53 -19.51 2.08 -26.20
C MET A 53 -19.12 1.47 -24.85
N ILE A 54 -18.73 0.20 -24.86
CA ILE A 54 -18.19 -0.46 -23.67
C ILE A 54 -17.03 0.37 -23.14
N ASN A 55 -17.05 0.65 -21.84
CA ASN A 55 -16.07 1.45 -21.12
C ASN A 55 -15.87 2.85 -21.70
N ASN A 56 -16.89 3.41 -22.35
CA ASN A 56 -16.97 4.84 -22.60
C ASN A 56 -17.92 5.45 -21.58
N LEU A 57 -17.39 6.30 -20.69
CA LEU A 57 -18.17 6.94 -19.63
C LEU A 57 -18.99 8.16 -20.11
N GLY A 58 -18.88 8.56 -21.38
CA GLY A 58 -19.58 9.75 -21.87
C GLY A 58 -19.16 11.03 -21.13
N GLN A 59 -20.09 11.96 -20.95
CA GLN A 59 -19.88 13.19 -20.20
C GLN A 59 -20.78 13.22 -18.96
N TYR A 60 -20.21 12.84 -17.82
CA TYR A 60 -20.92 12.70 -16.55
C TYR A 60 -21.50 14.03 -16.02
N ASP A 61 -20.65 15.02 -15.73
CA ASP A 61 -21.11 16.27 -15.12
C ASP A 61 -22.14 17.01 -16.01
N PRO A 62 -21.89 17.19 -17.33
CA PRO A 62 -22.84 17.87 -18.20
C PRO A 62 -24.18 17.15 -18.33
N CYS A 63 -24.20 15.81 -18.23
CA CYS A 63 -25.46 15.07 -18.19
C CYS A 63 -26.25 15.33 -16.91
N THR A 64 -25.56 15.34 -15.75
CA THR A 64 -26.22 15.55 -14.46
C THR A 64 -26.80 16.95 -14.27
N ASP A 65 -26.35 17.92 -15.05
CA ASP A 65 -26.85 19.30 -15.04
C ASP A 65 -28.17 19.48 -15.84
N ILE A 66 -28.54 18.51 -16.68
CA ILE A 66 -29.77 18.55 -17.48
C ILE A 66 -30.96 18.12 -16.59
N SER A 67 -31.94 19.01 -16.43
CA SER A 67 -33.06 18.82 -15.48
C SER A 67 -33.93 17.57 -15.72
N ASN A 68 -34.08 17.16 -16.97
CA ASN A 68 -34.87 16.01 -17.41
C ASN A 68 -34.01 14.77 -17.75
N ALA A 69 -32.71 14.78 -17.43
CA ALA A 69 -31.81 13.65 -17.64
C ALA A 69 -31.48 12.91 -16.34
N LYS A 70 -31.07 11.65 -16.48
CA LYS A 70 -30.36 10.85 -15.47
C LYS A 70 -29.17 10.17 -16.14
N PHE A 71 -28.01 10.26 -15.49
CA PHE A 71 -26.86 9.48 -15.89
C PHE A 71 -26.98 8.05 -15.35
N THR A 72 -26.84 7.06 -16.21
CA THR A 72 -27.06 5.64 -15.92
C THR A 72 -25.82 4.83 -16.29
N ILE A 73 -25.39 3.96 -15.38
CA ILE A 73 -24.36 2.95 -15.62
C ILE A 73 -25.03 1.59 -15.69
N ILE A 74 -24.72 0.82 -16.72
CA ILE A 74 -25.12 -0.58 -16.88
C ILE A 74 -23.85 -1.41 -16.83
N GLN A 75 -23.71 -2.26 -15.81
CA GLN A 75 -22.49 -3.05 -15.59
C GLN A 75 -22.65 -4.49 -16.10
N PHE A 76 -21.80 -4.87 -17.06
CA PHE A 76 -21.78 -6.18 -17.71
C PHE A 76 -20.70 -7.11 -17.17
N GLY A 77 -19.66 -6.59 -16.49
CA GLY A 77 -18.54 -7.40 -16.01
C GLY A 77 -17.89 -6.78 -14.78
N ILE A 78 -17.35 -7.64 -13.91
CA ILE A 78 -16.65 -7.23 -12.68
C ILE A 78 -15.13 -7.28 -12.89
N TYR A 79 -14.60 -8.31 -13.54
CA TYR A 79 -13.16 -8.45 -13.80
C TYR A 79 -12.88 -8.95 -15.23
N PRO A 80 -12.44 -8.08 -16.16
CA PRO A 80 -12.31 -6.63 -16.03
C PRO A 80 -13.68 -5.94 -15.84
N VAL A 81 -13.68 -4.71 -15.32
CA VAL A 81 -14.91 -3.92 -15.20
C VAL A 81 -15.39 -3.52 -16.59
N LEU A 82 -16.59 -3.97 -16.97
CA LEU A 82 -17.23 -3.66 -18.25
C LEU A 82 -18.53 -2.91 -18.00
N VAL A 83 -18.62 -1.66 -18.48
CA VAL A 83 -19.79 -0.80 -18.28
C VAL A 83 -20.22 -0.13 -19.58
N VAL A 84 -21.50 0.23 -19.67
CA VAL A 84 -22.00 1.21 -20.65
C VAL A 84 -22.62 2.36 -19.87
N ALA A 85 -22.25 3.58 -20.25
CA ALA A 85 -22.76 4.80 -19.62
C ALA A 85 -23.73 5.53 -20.55
N LEU A 86 -24.92 5.85 -20.07
CA LEU A 86 -25.97 6.51 -20.84
C LEU A 86 -26.45 7.76 -20.11
N CYS A 87 -26.70 8.82 -20.86
CA CYS A 87 -27.44 9.98 -20.38
C CYS A 87 -28.88 9.84 -20.87
N GLY A 88 -29.73 9.25 -20.02
CA GLY A 88 -31.10 8.89 -20.38
C GLY A 88 -32.15 9.84 -19.78
N PRO A 89 -33.43 9.68 -20.15
CA PRO A 89 -34.53 10.45 -19.58
C PRO A 89 -34.74 10.15 -18.09
N LYS A 90 -35.08 11.18 -17.32
CA LYS A 90 -35.35 11.05 -15.88
C LYS A 90 -36.54 10.16 -15.53
N VAL A 91 -37.47 9.97 -16.46
CA VAL A 91 -38.67 9.13 -16.28
C VAL A 91 -38.32 7.64 -16.23
N CYS A 92 -37.18 7.22 -16.79
CA CYS A 92 -36.79 5.82 -16.87
C CYS A 92 -36.32 5.27 -15.51
N THR A 93 -36.82 4.09 -15.15
CA THR A 93 -36.50 3.31 -13.94
C THR A 93 -35.52 2.17 -14.22
N GLU A 94 -35.01 1.51 -13.18
CA GLU A 94 -34.14 0.32 -13.36
C GLU A 94 -34.85 -0.79 -14.15
N GLU A 95 -36.14 -1.01 -13.87
CA GLU A 95 -36.98 -2.00 -14.56
C GLU A 95 -37.06 -1.71 -16.07
N ASP A 96 -37.14 -0.44 -16.47
CA ASP A 96 -37.20 -0.05 -17.88
C ASP A 96 -35.93 -0.44 -18.62
N TYR A 97 -34.77 -0.24 -18.00
CA TYR A 97 -33.49 -0.68 -18.55
C TYR A 97 -33.36 -2.21 -18.54
N TYR A 98 -33.88 -2.91 -17.53
CA TYR A 98 -33.89 -4.38 -17.54
C TYR A 98 -34.78 -4.94 -18.66
N HIS A 99 -35.98 -4.39 -18.86
CA HIS A 99 -36.87 -4.77 -19.96
C HIS A 99 -36.25 -4.47 -21.34
N LEU A 100 -35.51 -3.37 -21.46
CA LEU A 100 -34.74 -3.07 -22.66
C LEU A 100 -33.68 -4.14 -22.94
N LEU A 101 -32.86 -4.45 -21.92
CA LEU A 101 -31.76 -5.39 -22.06
C LEU A 101 -32.26 -6.81 -22.33
N THR A 102 -33.38 -7.21 -21.72
CA THR A 102 -34.00 -8.51 -22.00
C THR A 102 -34.52 -8.62 -23.43
N ASN A 103 -35.10 -7.56 -24.00
CA ASN A 103 -35.49 -7.51 -25.41
C ASN A 103 -34.29 -7.56 -26.37
N ILE A 104 -33.13 -6.99 -25.99
CA ILE A 104 -31.86 -7.13 -26.72
C ILE A 104 -31.32 -8.56 -26.63
N THR A 105 -31.64 -9.30 -25.57
CA THR A 105 -31.12 -10.66 -25.33
C THR A 105 -31.87 -11.81 -26.01
N SER A 106 -32.97 -11.56 -26.73
CA SER A 106 -33.38 -12.45 -27.84
C SER A 106 -32.34 -12.30 -28.96
N PRO A 107 -31.82 -13.38 -29.57
CA PRO A 107 -30.40 -13.60 -29.86
C PRO A 107 -29.77 -12.55 -30.79
N VAL A 108 -29.58 -11.34 -30.29
CA VAL A 108 -28.67 -10.35 -30.86
C VAL A 108 -27.30 -10.64 -30.24
N PRO A 109 -26.26 -10.78 -31.07
CA PRO A 109 -25.01 -11.34 -30.64
C PRO A 109 -24.22 -10.21 -29.97
N LEU A 110 -24.51 -9.83 -28.73
CA LEU A 110 -23.53 -9.01 -27.99
C LEU A 110 -22.33 -9.90 -27.66
N SER A 111 -22.60 -11.13 -27.16
CA SER A 111 -21.58 -12.16 -27.03
C SER A 111 -20.98 -12.54 -28.38
N GLY A 112 -21.79 -12.68 -29.43
CA GLY A 112 -21.30 -12.98 -30.78
C GLY A 112 -20.60 -11.81 -31.50
N MET A 113 -20.91 -10.53 -31.23
CA MET A 113 -20.21 -9.37 -31.79
C MET A 113 -18.88 -9.16 -31.09
N ILE A 114 -18.84 -9.33 -29.77
CA ILE A 114 -17.58 -9.30 -29.01
C ILE A 114 -16.73 -10.53 -29.39
N ARG A 115 -17.33 -11.72 -29.54
CA ARG A 115 -16.64 -12.96 -29.98
C ARG A 115 -16.17 -12.93 -31.43
N LYS A 116 -16.92 -12.31 -32.35
CA LYS A 116 -16.57 -12.19 -33.78
C LYS A 116 -15.50 -11.12 -34.04
N ASN A 117 -15.48 -10.05 -33.25
CA ASN A 117 -14.50 -8.98 -33.40
C ASN A 117 -13.27 -9.16 -32.48
N ASN A 118 -13.40 -9.89 -31.37
CA ASN A 118 -12.36 -10.14 -30.38
C ASN A 118 -12.45 -11.58 -29.85
N PRO A 119 -11.97 -12.59 -30.61
CA PRO A 119 -12.03 -13.99 -30.19
C PRO A 119 -11.33 -14.26 -28.85
N LYS A 120 -10.38 -13.40 -28.44
CA LYS A 120 -9.68 -13.46 -27.14
C LYS A 120 -10.51 -13.05 -25.93
N LEU A 121 -11.63 -12.31 -26.11
CA LEU A 121 -12.54 -11.94 -25.02
C LEU A 121 -13.70 -12.95 -24.84
N ALA A 122 -13.89 -13.85 -25.81
CA ALA A 122 -14.96 -14.85 -25.80
C ALA A 122 -15.03 -15.73 -24.53
N PRO A 123 -13.90 -16.07 -23.87
CA PRO A 123 -13.92 -16.90 -22.67
C PRO A 123 -14.50 -16.18 -21.44
N TYR A 124 -14.29 -14.86 -21.29
CA TYR A 124 -14.89 -14.05 -20.22
C TYR A 124 -16.40 -13.85 -20.41
N LEU A 125 -16.85 -13.88 -21.66
CA LEU A 125 -18.27 -13.86 -21.98
C LEU A 125 -18.92 -15.24 -21.76
N LYS A 126 -18.13 -16.29 -21.62
CA LYS A 126 -18.61 -17.64 -21.33
C LYS A 126 -19.07 -17.76 -19.88
N ASP A 127 -18.39 -17.08 -18.96
CA ASP A 127 -18.88 -16.89 -17.59
C ASP A 127 -20.19 -16.08 -17.58
N LEU A 128 -20.36 -15.10 -18.49
CA LEU A 128 -21.66 -14.43 -18.69
C LEU A 128 -22.74 -15.35 -19.28
N GLU A 129 -22.38 -16.37 -20.05
CA GLU A 129 -23.29 -17.40 -20.58
C GLU A 129 -23.64 -18.47 -19.53
N GLU A 130 -22.73 -18.81 -18.61
CA GLU A 130 -23.01 -19.66 -17.44
C GLU A 130 -23.77 -18.90 -16.34
N ILE A 131 -23.48 -17.62 -16.12
CA ILE A 131 -24.27 -16.71 -15.26
C ILE A 131 -25.67 -16.49 -15.84
N LYS A 132 -25.84 -16.50 -17.17
CA LYS A 132 -27.17 -16.50 -17.82
C LYS A 132 -28.04 -17.71 -17.46
N ALA A 133 -27.46 -18.83 -17.03
CA ALA A 133 -28.24 -19.96 -16.52
C ALA A 133 -28.89 -19.66 -15.16
N GLN A 134 -28.44 -18.60 -14.46
CA GLN A 134 -29.09 -17.99 -13.30
C GLN A 134 -29.50 -16.55 -13.63
N SER A 135 -30.61 -16.35 -14.34
CA SER A 135 -31.41 -15.10 -14.40
C SER A 135 -30.78 -13.82 -13.78
N PHE A 136 -29.64 -13.36 -14.31
CA PHE A 136 -28.90 -12.22 -13.77
C PHE A 136 -29.09 -11.06 -14.74
N ALA A 137 -29.95 -10.12 -14.37
CA ALA A 137 -30.05 -8.85 -15.07
C ALA A 137 -28.83 -8.00 -14.68
N PRO A 138 -28.06 -7.45 -15.64
CA PRO A 138 -26.84 -6.68 -15.34
C PRO A 138 -27.22 -5.43 -14.54
N PRO A 139 -26.59 -5.16 -13.38
CA PRO A 139 -27.05 -4.11 -12.48
C PRO A 139 -27.05 -2.75 -13.18
N VAL A 140 -28.21 -2.08 -13.11
CA VAL A 140 -28.43 -0.72 -13.59
C VAL A 140 -28.32 0.21 -12.39
N VAL A 141 -27.46 1.22 -12.47
CA VAL A 141 -27.21 2.15 -11.36
C VAL A 141 -27.33 3.58 -11.84
N PHE A 142 -27.92 4.45 -11.02
CA PHE A 142 -27.95 5.90 -11.21
C PHE A 142 -26.94 6.55 -10.26
N PRO A 143 -25.68 6.83 -10.68
CA PRO A 143 -24.61 7.17 -9.74
C PRO A 143 -24.87 8.44 -8.95
N LYS A 144 -25.54 9.44 -9.56
CA LYS A 144 -25.84 10.71 -8.90
C LYS A 144 -26.90 10.55 -7.80
N GLU A 145 -27.95 9.77 -8.07
CA GLU A 145 -29.00 9.50 -7.09
C GLU A 145 -28.45 8.65 -5.95
N TYR A 146 -27.69 7.61 -6.28
CA TYR A 146 -26.98 6.80 -5.28
C TYR A 146 -26.11 7.66 -4.36
N TYR A 147 -25.33 8.60 -4.94
CA TYR A 147 -24.52 9.53 -4.16
C TYR A 147 -25.37 10.41 -3.26
N ASP A 148 -26.44 11.01 -3.80
CA ASP A 148 -27.30 11.92 -3.05
C ASP A 148 -28.02 11.20 -1.89
N ASP A 149 -28.40 9.93 -2.07
CA ASP A 149 -29.09 9.12 -1.07
C ASP A 149 -28.14 8.54 0.00
N ASN A 150 -26.90 8.21 -0.37
CA ASN A 150 -25.99 7.46 0.52
C ASN A 150 -24.82 8.29 1.07
N PHE A 151 -24.33 9.28 0.32
CA PHE A 151 -23.05 9.95 0.59
C PHE A 151 -23.14 11.47 0.73
N LYS A 152 -24.22 12.12 0.31
CA LYS A 152 -24.32 13.59 0.40
C LYS A 152 -24.37 14.09 1.83
N ASP A 153 -25.14 13.42 2.69
CA ASP A 153 -25.32 13.84 4.08
C ASP A 153 -24.28 13.22 5.01
N TYR A 154 -23.67 14.08 5.84
CA TYR A 154 -22.72 13.62 6.84
C TYR A 154 -23.44 12.96 8.02
N LYS A 155 -23.17 11.67 8.22
CA LYS A 155 -23.54 10.95 9.45
C LYS A 155 -22.61 11.34 10.60
N ALA A 156 -22.86 10.79 11.79
CA ALA A 156 -22.09 11.11 13.00
C ALA A 156 -20.57 10.87 12.86
N GLY A 157 -20.15 9.79 12.19
CA GLY A 157 -18.74 9.44 12.00
C GLY A 157 -17.91 10.54 11.31
N PRO A 158 -18.26 10.94 10.07
CA PRO A 158 -17.63 12.05 9.36
C PRO A 158 -17.56 13.35 10.19
N ILE A 159 -18.67 13.73 10.85
CA ILE A 159 -18.75 14.96 11.65
C ILE A 159 -17.74 14.92 12.80
N LEU A 160 -17.69 13.80 13.55
CA LEU A 160 -16.74 13.61 14.64
C LEU A 160 -15.29 13.66 14.14
N MET A 161 -15.01 13.08 12.97
CA MET A 161 -13.68 13.11 12.38
C MET A 161 -13.26 14.54 11.99
N ILE A 162 -14.16 15.33 11.39
CA ILE A 162 -13.90 16.74 11.04
C ILE A 162 -13.64 17.56 12.31
N ILE A 163 -14.42 17.37 13.37
CA ILE A 163 -14.20 18.03 14.66
C ILE A 163 -12.82 17.67 15.23
N PHE A 164 -12.46 16.38 15.21
CA PHE A 164 -11.17 15.90 15.70
C PHE A 164 -9.99 16.53 14.94
N ILE A 165 -10.04 16.55 13.60
CA ILE A 165 -9.02 17.18 12.76
C ILE A 165 -8.93 18.68 13.04
N SER A 166 -10.07 19.35 13.23
CA SER A 166 -10.12 20.79 13.53
C SER A 166 -9.46 21.11 14.87
N ILE A 167 -9.73 20.31 15.91
CA ILE A 167 -9.11 20.46 17.24
C ILE A 167 -7.60 20.26 17.17
N ILE A 168 -7.12 19.19 16.52
CA ILE A 168 -5.68 18.93 16.41
C ILE A 168 -4.98 20.02 15.60
N SER A 169 -5.62 20.50 14.52
CA SER A 169 -5.08 21.60 13.71
C SER A 169 -4.96 22.88 14.54
N ALA A 170 -5.95 23.20 15.38
CA ALA A 170 -5.89 24.33 16.30
C ALA A 170 -4.75 24.17 17.34
N ILE A 171 -4.57 22.97 17.90
CA ILE A 171 -3.45 22.68 18.82
C ILE A 171 -2.10 22.90 18.12
N CYS A 172 -1.95 22.40 16.89
CA CYS A 172 -0.72 22.57 16.11
C CYS A 172 -0.45 24.04 15.79
N LEU A 173 -1.49 24.82 15.48
CA LEU A 173 -1.35 26.26 15.26
C LEU A 173 -0.88 26.99 16.53
N ILE A 174 -1.51 26.73 17.68
CA ILE A 174 -1.13 27.31 18.98
C ILE A 174 0.31 26.92 19.35
N ALA A 175 0.67 25.65 19.14
CA ALA A 175 2.02 25.15 19.39
C ALA A 175 3.07 25.84 18.51
N THR A 176 2.74 26.04 17.23
CA THR A 176 3.63 26.68 16.27
C THR A 176 3.83 28.16 16.58
N ILE A 177 2.77 28.88 16.95
CA ILE A 177 2.86 30.27 17.42
C ILE A 177 3.72 30.35 18.69
N THR A 178 3.49 29.45 19.65
CA THR A 178 4.27 29.40 20.89
C THR A 178 5.76 29.16 20.62
N ASP A 179 6.08 28.21 19.75
CA ASP A 179 7.46 27.91 19.34
C ASP A 179 8.12 29.12 18.67
N TYR A 180 7.40 29.79 17.77
CA TYR A 180 7.89 31.00 17.11
C TYR A 180 8.18 32.13 18.11
N LEU A 181 7.26 32.40 19.05
CA LEU A 181 7.43 33.43 20.08
C LEU A 181 8.60 33.14 21.02
N ILE A 182 8.80 31.87 21.41
CA ILE A 182 9.96 31.47 22.22
C ILE A 182 11.25 31.66 21.43
N SER A 183 11.27 31.30 20.14
CA SER A 183 12.45 31.41 19.29
C SER A 183 12.84 32.85 18.91
N SER A 184 11.88 33.77 18.89
CA SER A 184 12.07 35.19 18.52
C SER A 184 12.34 36.10 19.72
N SER A 185 12.21 35.60 20.96
CA SER A 185 12.57 36.35 22.16
C SER A 185 14.09 36.59 22.19
N PRO A 186 14.57 37.84 22.34
CA PRO A 186 16.01 38.11 22.42
C PRO A 186 16.62 37.36 23.61
N PRO A 187 17.84 36.79 23.49
CA PRO A 187 18.54 36.26 24.64
C PRO A 187 18.67 37.41 25.65
N SER A 188 18.12 37.23 26.85
CA SER A 188 18.13 38.26 27.88
C SER A 188 19.57 38.63 28.23
N SER A 189 20.05 39.72 27.66
CA SER A 189 21.24 40.42 28.10
C SER A 189 20.90 41.19 29.38
N SER A 190 21.73 41.01 30.42
CA SER A 190 21.65 41.54 31.80
C SER A 190 20.75 40.70 32.73
N LEU A 191 21.16 40.17 33.89
CA LEU A 191 22.33 40.33 34.77
C LEU A 191 22.38 39.08 35.69
N SER A 192 23.46 38.29 35.61
CA SER A 192 24.20 37.65 36.72
C SER A 192 24.94 36.40 36.20
N LYS A 193 26.25 36.34 36.49
CA LYS A 193 27.14 35.18 36.26
C LYS A 193 26.92 34.16 37.38
N GLU A 194 25.71 33.65 37.51
CA GLU A 194 25.46 32.35 38.13
C GLU A 194 24.90 31.46 37.01
N ASP A 195 25.35 30.22 36.98
CA ASP A 195 25.06 29.22 35.93
C ASP A 195 23.66 29.40 35.30
N PRO A 196 23.52 29.36 33.96
CA PRO A 196 22.21 29.50 33.33
C PRO A 196 21.40 28.27 33.69
N LYS A 197 20.65 28.31 34.81
CA LYS A 197 19.59 27.35 35.08
C LYS A 197 18.64 27.47 33.89
N PRO A 198 18.51 26.43 33.05
CA PRO A 198 17.63 26.50 31.89
C PRO A 198 16.23 26.81 32.42
N ARG A 199 15.62 27.88 31.90
CA ARG A 199 14.25 28.30 32.23
C ARG A 199 13.37 27.05 32.19
N GLU A 200 12.91 26.55 33.34
CA GLU A 200 12.10 25.35 33.39
C GLU A 200 10.75 25.67 32.74
N SER A 201 10.67 25.48 31.41
CA SER A 201 9.42 25.58 30.69
C SER A 201 8.42 24.62 31.33
N SER A 202 7.22 25.11 31.64
CA SER A 202 6.18 24.30 32.29
C SER A 202 5.97 23.00 31.53
N LEU A 203 5.58 21.94 32.24
CA LEU A 203 5.37 20.62 31.65
C LEU A 203 4.41 20.69 30.45
N PHE A 204 3.38 21.52 30.59
CA PHE A 204 2.40 21.80 29.54
C PHE A 204 3.05 22.37 28.28
N ILE A 205 3.93 23.38 28.39
CA ILE A 205 4.65 23.96 27.25
C ILE A 205 5.50 22.89 26.54
N LYS A 206 6.16 22.00 27.28
CA LYS A 206 6.96 20.90 26.67
C LYS A 206 6.10 19.95 25.83
N TYR A 207 4.90 19.59 26.30
CA TYR A 207 3.98 18.75 25.54
C TYR A 207 3.36 19.51 24.36
N LEU A 208 3.02 20.79 24.53
CA LEU A 208 2.48 21.63 23.47
C LEU A 208 3.49 21.75 22.32
N LEU A 209 4.77 22.00 22.61
CA LEU A 209 5.83 22.12 21.60
C LEU A 209 6.07 20.83 20.78
N CYS A 210 5.60 19.66 21.23
CA CYS A 210 5.60 18.45 20.41
C CYS A 210 4.76 18.59 19.13
N PHE A 211 3.74 19.47 19.16
CA PHE A 211 2.83 19.74 18.03
C PHE A 211 3.29 20.91 17.15
N SER A 212 4.46 21.52 17.40
CA SER A 212 4.95 22.61 16.56
C SER A 212 5.27 22.13 15.14
N ILE A 213 4.60 22.73 14.15
CA ILE A 213 4.80 22.41 12.73
C ILE A 213 6.19 22.83 12.29
N ILE A 214 6.69 24.00 12.71
CA ILE A 214 8.02 24.50 12.31
C ILE A 214 9.11 23.53 12.77
N THR A 215 9.07 23.10 14.02
CA THR A 215 10.06 22.17 14.58
C THR A 215 9.97 20.79 13.92
N ASN A 216 8.77 20.29 13.69
CA ASN A 216 8.57 18.99 13.04
C ASN A 216 8.96 19.01 11.56
N LEU A 217 8.68 20.10 10.83
CA LEU A 217 9.08 20.27 9.44
C LEU A 217 10.61 20.33 9.30
N LYS A 218 11.30 21.09 10.18
CA LYS A 218 12.77 21.08 10.24
C LYS A 218 13.32 19.67 10.46
N LYS A 219 12.77 18.93 11.43
CA LYS A 219 13.15 17.52 11.69
C LYS A 219 12.88 16.59 10.53
N LEU A 220 11.89 16.88 9.68
CA LEU A 220 11.57 16.08 8.50
C LEU A 220 12.63 16.25 7.40
N PHE A 221 13.06 17.50 7.14
CA PHE A 221 13.96 17.82 6.03
C PHE A 221 15.46 17.85 6.37
N ILE A 222 15.86 17.97 7.64
CA ILE A 222 17.29 17.97 8.02
C ILE A 222 17.91 16.57 7.91
N SER A 223 18.98 16.41 7.13
CA SER A 223 19.64 15.10 6.94
C SER A 223 20.35 14.61 8.22
N ARG A 224 20.34 13.29 8.46
CA ARG A 224 21.13 12.66 9.54
C ARG A 224 22.65 12.84 9.36
N SER A 225 23.12 13.05 8.13
CA SER A 225 24.52 13.39 7.83
C SER A 225 24.88 14.76 8.42
N GLN A 226 23.99 15.75 8.30
CA GLN A 226 24.13 17.06 8.95
C GLN A 226 24.05 16.97 10.47
N GLU A 227 23.19 16.10 11.04
CA GLU A 227 23.15 15.83 12.48
C GLU A 227 24.43 15.15 13.01
N ARG A 228 25.18 14.43 12.16
CA ARG A 228 26.43 13.71 12.48
C ARG A 228 27.70 14.43 11.99
N LEU A 229 27.68 15.76 11.87
CA LEU A 229 28.85 16.55 11.44
C LEU A 229 29.44 16.11 10.08
N GLY A 230 28.61 15.57 9.18
CA GLY A 230 29.01 15.18 7.82
C GLY A 230 29.57 13.77 7.65
N LYS A 231 29.61 12.93 8.70
CA LYS A 231 30.11 11.54 8.57
C LYS A 231 29.04 10.62 7.94
N LYS A 232 29.24 10.25 6.67
CA LYS A 232 28.40 9.26 5.95
C LYS A 232 28.55 7.87 6.57
N ASP A 233 27.44 7.21 6.87
CA ASP A 233 27.40 5.84 7.38
C ASP A 233 26.89 4.94 6.26
N SER A 234 27.45 3.74 6.10
CA SER A 234 26.95 2.81 5.07
C SER A 234 25.48 2.41 5.30
N LEU A 235 24.94 2.64 6.50
CA LEU A 235 23.51 2.49 6.81
C LEU A 235 22.60 3.49 6.07
N ASP A 236 23.15 4.58 5.54
CA ASP A 236 22.37 5.61 4.83
C ASP A 236 21.77 5.07 3.52
N ILE A 237 22.35 4.00 2.93
CA ILE A 237 21.77 3.32 1.76
C ILE A 237 20.38 2.75 2.03
N LEU A 238 20.04 2.48 3.29
CA LEU A 238 18.72 1.93 3.65
C LEU A 238 17.60 2.94 3.36
N ASN A 239 17.91 4.25 3.31
CA ASN A 239 16.93 5.27 2.95
C ASN A 239 16.51 5.13 1.48
N SER A 240 17.46 4.97 0.54
CA SER A 240 17.11 4.77 -0.87
C SER A 240 16.36 3.47 -1.07
N CYS A 241 16.76 2.38 -0.39
CA CYS A 241 16.04 1.10 -0.48
C CYS A 241 14.56 1.27 -0.13
N ARG A 242 14.23 1.98 0.95
CA ARG A 242 12.82 2.26 1.33
C ARG A 242 12.07 3.03 0.26
N VAL A 243 12.68 4.08 -0.28
CA VAL A 243 12.03 4.98 -1.25
C VAL A 243 11.80 4.27 -2.59
N LEU A 244 12.80 3.52 -3.07
CA LEU A 244 12.67 2.73 -4.28
C LEU A 244 11.65 1.60 -4.12
N SER A 245 11.64 0.91 -2.97
CA SER A 245 10.66 -0.14 -2.70
C SER A 245 9.23 0.40 -2.61
N ILE A 246 8.96 1.55 -1.97
CA ILE A 246 7.60 2.11 -1.96
C ILE A 246 7.18 2.60 -3.35
N GLY A 247 8.12 3.15 -4.14
CA GLY A 247 7.85 3.47 -5.54
C GLY A 247 7.43 2.25 -6.35
N TRP A 248 8.09 1.12 -6.12
CA TRP A 248 7.74 -0.15 -6.77
C TRP A 248 6.40 -0.73 -6.30
N VAL A 249 6.07 -0.60 -5.01
CA VAL A 249 4.72 -0.94 -4.48
C VAL A 249 3.65 -0.09 -5.17
N VAL A 250 3.86 1.22 -5.30
CA VAL A 250 2.91 2.12 -5.98
C VAL A 250 2.73 1.69 -7.45
N LEU A 251 3.82 1.39 -8.16
CA LEU A 251 3.76 0.88 -9.54
C LEU A 251 2.90 -0.40 -9.65
N GLY A 252 3.12 -1.38 -8.77
CA GLY A 252 2.33 -2.61 -8.74
C GLY A 252 0.85 -2.37 -8.43
N HIS A 253 0.54 -1.48 -7.47
CA HIS A 253 -0.84 -1.13 -7.15
C HIS A 253 -1.53 -0.30 -8.23
N VAL A 254 -0.81 0.54 -8.99
CA VAL A 254 -1.36 1.23 -10.16
C VAL A 254 -1.83 0.20 -11.19
N LEU A 255 -1.00 -0.80 -11.52
CA LEU A 255 -1.40 -1.88 -12.43
C LEU A 255 -2.60 -2.66 -11.88
N PHE A 256 -2.55 -3.06 -10.61
CA PHE A 256 -3.63 -3.81 -9.97
C PHE A 256 -4.96 -3.05 -10.03
N MET A 257 -4.96 -1.76 -9.66
CA MET A 257 -6.15 -0.92 -9.66
C MET A 257 -6.68 -0.61 -11.06
N LEU A 258 -5.79 -0.42 -12.04
CA LEU A 258 -6.19 -0.26 -13.45
C LEU A 258 -6.94 -1.49 -13.96
N TRP A 259 -6.60 -2.66 -13.44
CA TRP A 259 -7.18 -3.92 -13.85
C TRP A 259 -8.45 -4.29 -13.07
N SER A 260 -8.51 -3.97 -11.77
CA SER A 260 -9.59 -4.38 -10.87
C SER A 260 -10.64 -3.30 -10.61
N GLU A 261 -10.28 -2.02 -10.57
CA GLU A 261 -11.18 -0.93 -10.14
C GLU A 261 -11.44 0.12 -11.23
N ALA A 262 -10.46 0.40 -12.09
CA ALA A 262 -10.58 1.43 -13.11
C ALA A 262 -11.44 0.98 -14.31
N ILE A 263 -12.03 1.95 -15.02
CA ILE A 263 -12.75 1.73 -16.27
C ILE A 263 -11.76 1.99 -17.38
N VAL A 264 -11.37 0.91 -18.05
CA VAL A 264 -10.37 0.95 -19.12
C VAL A 264 -11.07 1.01 -20.48
N SER A 265 -10.81 2.04 -21.27
CA SER A 265 -11.44 2.28 -22.58
C SER A 265 -11.04 1.28 -23.67
N ASN A 266 -9.90 0.58 -23.50
CA ASN A 266 -9.38 -0.48 -24.38
C ASN A 266 -9.39 -1.86 -23.68
N PRO A 267 -10.54 -2.37 -23.22
CA PRO A 267 -10.60 -3.62 -22.47
C PRO A 267 -10.14 -4.83 -23.30
N ASP A 268 -10.23 -4.74 -24.63
CA ASP A 268 -9.75 -5.74 -25.58
C ASP A 268 -8.23 -5.92 -25.57
N ARG A 269 -7.49 -4.88 -25.18
CA ARG A 269 -6.02 -4.89 -25.14
C ARG A 269 -5.44 -5.37 -23.81
N ILE A 270 -6.25 -5.57 -22.77
CA ILE A 270 -5.79 -5.95 -21.44
C ILE A 270 -4.90 -7.21 -21.50
N LEU A 271 -5.38 -8.27 -22.15
CA LEU A 271 -4.62 -9.50 -22.30
C LEU A 271 -3.30 -9.31 -23.06
N THR A 272 -3.34 -8.56 -24.17
CA THR A 272 -2.12 -8.30 -24.96
C THR A 272 -1.11 -7.44 -24.21
N GLN A 273 -1.59 -6.50 -23.39
CA GLN A 273 -0.75 -5.62 -22.61
C GLN A 273 -0.09 -6.38 -21.46
N ILE A 274 -0.84 -7.21 -20.72
CA ILE A 274 -0.32 -8.04 -19.63
C ILE A 274 0.79 -9.00 -20.10
N SER A 275 0.68 -9.49 -21.34
CA SER A 275 1.70 -10.37 -21.94
C SER A 275 2.95 -9.63 -22.43
N GLY A 276 2.97 -8.30 -22.38
CA GLY A 276 4.10 -7.47 -22.79
C GLY A 276 5.27 -7.53 -21.80
N SER A 277 6.50 -7.38 -22.30
CA SER A 277 7.71 -7.38 -21.46
C SER A 277 7.82 -6.15 -20.56
N ASP A 278 7.14 -5.07 -20.92
CA ASP A 278 6.94 -3.86 -20.13
C ASP A 278 6.23 -4.14 -18.79
N MET A 279 5.48 -5.23 -18.69
CA MET A 279 4.75 -5.62 -17.46
C MET A 279 5.59 -6.39 -16.45
N ILE A 280 6.84 -6.76 -16.76
CA ILE A 280 7.74 -7.48 -15.86
C ILE A 280 7.91 -6.77 -14.52
N LEU A 281 8.28 -5.49 -14.56
CA LEU A 281 8.52 -4.74 -13.34
C LEU A 281 7.21 -4.46 -12.55
N PRO A 282 6.11 -4.02 -13.18
CA PRO A 282 4.81 -3.86 -12.50
C PRO A 282 4.28 -5.12 -11.82
N ILE A 283 4.23 -6.26 -12.53
CA ILE A 283 3.70 -7.53 -11.99
C ILE A 283 4.57 -8.03 -10.84
N SER A 284 5.90 -7.93 -10.98
CA SER A 284 6.82 -8.29 -9.90
C SER A 284 6.81 -7.34 -8.70
N GLY A 285 5.97 -6.29 -8.69
CA GLY A 285 5.77 -5.41 -7.54
C GLY A 285 5.44 -6.15 -6.24
N GLU A 286 4.94 -7.38 -6.32
CA GLU A 286 4.69 -8.26 -5.18
C GLU A 286 5.91 -8.62 -4.31
N VAL A 287 7.10 -8.75 -4.90
CA VAL A 287 8.32 -9.06 -4.16
C VAL A 287 8.95 -7.80 -3.57
N SER A 288 8.53 -6.61 -4.02
CA SER A 288 9.03 -5.35 -3.46
C SER A 288 8.79 -5.24 -1.94
N VAL A 289 7.68 -5.80 -1.45
CA VAL A 289 7.31 -5.82 -0.02
C VAL A 289 8.29 -6.66 0.81
N ASP A 290 8.91 -7.69 0.22
CA ASP A 290 9.93 -8.50 0.91
C ASP A 290 11.19 -7.69 1.22
N THR A 291 11.46 -6.63 0.45
CA THR A 291 12.52 -5.67 0.77
C THR A 291 12.21 -4.96 2.10
N PHE A 292 10.96 -4.58 2.35
CA PHE A 292 10.58 -3.96 3.63
C PHE A 292 10.70 -4.93 4.81
N PHE A 293 10.36 -6.22 4.63
CA PHE A 293 10.59 -7.23 5.67
C PHE A 293 12.08 -7.41 5.97
N TRP A 294 12.92 -7.50 4.93
CA TRP A 294 14.38 -7.57 5.11
C TRP A 294 14.94 -6.35 5.84
N LEU A 295 14.51 -5.14 5.45
CA LEU A 295 14.92 -3.88 6.08
C LEU A 295 14.49 -3.80 7.55
N SER A 296 13.26 -4.22 7.86
CA SER A 296 12.74 -4.26 9.23
C SER A 296 13.55 -5.22 10.10
N GLY A 297 13.76 -6.45 9.61
CA GLY A 297 14.58 -7.45 10.29
C GLY A 297 16.00 -6.95 10.53
N PHE A 298 16.63 -6.34 9.52
CA PHE A 298 17.98 -5.76 9.62
C PHE A 298 18.06 -4.71 10.73
N LEU A 299 17.15 -3.74 10.72
CA LEU A 299 17.18 -2.62 11.66
C LEU A 299 16.91 -3.07 13.09
N VAL A 300 15.94 -3.97 13.28
CA VAL A 300 15.67 -4.55 14.60
C VAL A 300 16.87 -5.36 15.08
N GLY A 301 17.41 -6.23 14.22
CA GLY A 301 18.60 -7.03 14.50
C GLY A 301 19.79 -6.17 14.94
N TYR A 302 20.11 -5.14 14.16
CA TYR A 302 21.25 -4.26 14.38
C TYR A 302 21.07 -3.32 15.59
N LEU A 303 19.91 -2.66 15.73
CA LEU A 303 19.70 -1.68 16.79
C LEU A 303 19.43 -2.32 18.15
N LEU A 304 18.63 -3.39 18.20
CA LEU A 304 18.26 -4.02 19.46
C LEU A 304 19.45 -4.76 20.09
N ILE A 305 20.36 -5.34 19.28
CA ILE A 305 21.56 -5.98 19.84
C ILE A 305 22.53 -4.95 20.45
N ILE A 306 22.59 -3.72 19.90
CA ILE A 306 23.35 -2.61 20.48
C ILE A 306 22.73 -2.21 21.82
N GLU A 307 21.40 -2.11 21.90
CA GLU A 307 20.70 -1.79 23.13
C GLU A 307 20.89 -2.88 24.20
N ILE A 308 20.76 -4.17 23.83
CA ILE A 308 20.98 -5.32 24.74
C ILE A 308 22.39 -5.31 25.33
N ASN A 309 23.41 -4.99 24.52
CA ASN A 309 24.80 -4.97 24.98
C ASN A 309 25.19 -3.70 25.74
N SER A 310 24.45 -2.60 25.59
CA SER A 310 24.73 -1.32 26.27
C SER A 310 23.93 -1.11 27.54
N ALA A 311 22.75 -1.74 27.66
CA ALA A 311 21.90 -1.64 28.82
C ALA A 311 22.37 -2.53 29.97
N LYS A 312 22.47 -1.96 31.18
CA LYS A 312 22.71 -2.75 32.42
C LYS A 312 21.57 -3.72 32.72
N LYS A 313 20.31 -3.28 32.47
CA LYS A 313 19.10 -4.08 32.62
C LYS A 313 18.10 -3.70 31.53
N MET A 314 17.63 -4.68 30.77
CA MET A 314 16.64 -4.47 29.72
C MET A 314 15.23 -4.41 30.31
N ASN A 315 14.43 -3.45 29.85
CA ASN A 315 12.99 -3.44 30.11
C ASN A 315 12.26 -3.93 28.85
N TRP A 316 11.96 -5.24 28.80
CA TRP A 316 11.34 -5.87 27.64
C TRP A 316 9.95 -5.31 27.32
N ILE A 317 9.15 -5.00 28.35
CA ILE A 317 7.83 -4.36 28.18
C ILE A 317 7.99 -3.05 27.44
N MET A 318 9.02 -2.28 27.78
CA MET A 318 9.32 -1.01 27.14
C MET A 318 9.71 -1.16 25.67
N VAL A 319 10.47 -2.20 25.31
CA VAL A 319 10.85 -2.49 23.92
C VAL A 319 9.60 -2.71 23.06
N TYR A 320 8.62 -3.48 23.57
CA TYR A 320 7.35 -3.69 22.88
C TYR A 320 6.48 -2.43 22.84
N ALA A 321 6.37 -1.72 23.97
CA ALA A 321 5.60 -0.48 24.06
C ALA A 321 6.11 0.60 23.10
N HIS A 322 7.44 0.78 23.00
CA HIS A 322 8.07 1.70 22.06
C HIS A 322 7.67 1.40 20.62
N ARG A 323 7.73 0.13 20.18
CA ARG A 323 7.35 -0.21 18.80
C ARG A 323 5.86 -0.02 18.56
N TYR A 324 5.02 -0.42 19.51
CA TYR A 324 3.57 -0.28 19.38
C TYR A 324 3.16 1.20 19.30
N LEU A 325 3.66 2.05 20.20
CA LEU A 325 3.36 3.48 20.23
C LEU A 325 3.96 4.24 19.03
N ARG A 326 5.01 3.71 18.41
CA ARG A 326 5.58 4.27 17.17
C ARG A 326 4.64 4.11 15.96
N LEU A 327 3.95 2.97 15.84
CA LEU A 327 3.16 2.63 14.65
C LEU A 327 1.67 2.95 14.83
N THR A 328 1.09 2.52 15.96
CA THR A 328 -0.36 2.48 16.15
C THR A 328 -1.07 3.84 16.09
N PRO A 329 -0.54 4.96 16.62
CA PRO A 329 -1.27 6.24 16.61
C PRO A 329 -1.61 6.72 15.19
N LEU A 330 -0.65 6.63 14.25
CA LEU A 330 -0.89 7.01 12.88
C LEU A 330 -1.83 6.02 12.17
N LEU A 331 -1.62 4.71 12.37
CA LEU A 331 -2.49 3.68 11.82
C LEU A 331 -3.95 3.87 12.24
N LEU A 332 -4.20 4.09 13.53
CA LEU A 332 -5.54 4.35 14.06
C LEU A 332 -6.17 5.58 13.42
N PHE A 333 -5.42 6.68 13.31
CA PHE A 333 -5.91 7.87 12.65
C PHE A 333 -6.28 7.61 11.19
N VAL A 334 -5.45 6.89 10.45
CA VAL A 334 -5.69 6.54 9.04
C VAL A 334 -6.93 5.66 8.89
N ILE A 335 -7.12 4.64 9.73
CA ILE A 335 -8.32 3.79 9.74
C ILE A 335 -9.57 4.65 9.94
N LEU A 336 -9.58 5.49 10.98
CA LEU A 336 -10.73 6.33 11.29
C LEU A 336 -10.99 7.38 10.19
N PHE A 337 -9.92 7.97 9.65
CA PHE A 337 -10.00 8.96 8.57
C PHE A 337 -10.66 8.37 7.33
N PHE A 338 -10.15 7.24 6.82
CA PHE A 338 -10.67 6.66 5.60
C PHE A 338 -12.01 5.94 5.81
N TRP A 339 -12.24 5.33 6.95
CA TRP A 339 -13.56 4.77 7.27
C TRP A 339 -14.65 5.86 7.35
N ALA A 340 -14.35 7.00 7.96
CA ALA A 340 -15.32 8.07 8.17
C ALA A 340 -15.47 8.99 6.95
N LEU A 341 -14.37 9.39 6.30
CA LEU A 341 -14.39 10.46 5.30
C LEU A 341 -14.25 9.98 3.85
N GLN A 342 -13.67 8.81 3.57
CA GLN A 342 -13.32 8.42 2.20
C GLN A 342 -14.53 8.47 1.25
N LYS A 343 -15.70 8.01 1.71
CA LYS A 343 -16.97 8.00 0.95
C LYS A 343 -17.44 9.38 0.49
N HIS A 344 -16.99 10.44 1.16
CA HIS A 344 -17.37 11.82 0.89
C HIS A 344 -16.31 12.61 0.08
N ILE A 345 -15.14 12.02 -0.18
CA ILE A 345 -14.02 12.72 -0.84
C ILE A 345 -14.10 12.61 -2.38
N GLY A 346 -14.60 11.49 -2.90
CA GLY A 346 -14.66 11.27 -4.33
C GLY A 346 -15.99 11.62 -4.98
N ASN A 347 -15.97 11.66 -6.31
CA ASN A 347 -17.12 11.95 -7.15
C ASN A 347 -16.93 11.32 -8.54
N GLY A 348 -18.02 10.87 -9.17
CA GLY A 348 -17.96 10.41 -10.55
C GLY A 348 -18.86 9.21 -10.84
N PRO A 349 -18.89 8.75 -12.11
CA PRO A 349 -19.70 7.63 -12.58
C PRO A 349 -19.59 6.35 -11.77
N MET A 350 -18.39 6.01 -11.30
CA MET A 350 -18.14 4.76 -10.57
C MET A 350 -18.21 4.92 -9.05
N TRP A 351 -18.50 6.13 -8.55
CA TRP A 351 -18.45 6.41 -7.11
C TRP A 351 -19.55 5.69 -6.32
N TYR A 352 -20.60 5.18 -6.97
CA TYR A 352 -21.62 4.32 -6.33
C TYR A 352 -21.02 3.07 -5.66
N THR A 353 -19.85 2.62 -6.13
CA THR A 353 -19.10 1.51 -5.52
C THR A 353 -18.38 1.90 -4.23
N GLY A 354 -18.51 3.16 -3.78
CA GLY A 354 -17.87 3.69 -2.59
C GLY A 354 -18.25 2.99 -1.28
N ASP A 355 -19.34 2.23 -1.24
CA ASP A 355 -19.71 1.45 -0.06
C ASP A 355 -18.91 0.15 0.12
N ILE A 356 -18.30 -0.35 -0.97
CA ILE A 356 -17.37 -1.48 -0.93
C ILE A 356 -16.06 -1.04 -0.25
N ILE A 357 -15.76 0.26 -0.28
CA ILE A 357 -14.56 0.82 0.34
C ILE A 357 -14.64 0.66 1.86
N ASN A 358 -13.63 0.01 2.44
CA ASN A 358 -13.45 -0.13 3.89
C ASN A 358 -14.67 -0.74 4.60
N PHE A 359 -15.52 -1.52 3.90
CA PHE A 359 -16.82 -1.97 4.43
C PHE A 359 -16.68 -2.81 5.71
N GLN A 360 -15.60 -3.60 5.82
CA GLN A 360 -15.29 -4.40 7.00
C GLN A 360 -14.78 -3.57 8.19
N CYS A 361 -14.38 -2.31 7.99
CA CYS A 361 -13.82 -1.51 9.09
C CYS A 361 -14.81 -1.28 10.22
N LYS A 362 -16.12 -1.24 9.94
CA LYS A 362 -17.14 -1.08 10.97
C LYS A 362 -17.04 -2.18 12.04
N ASP A 363 -16.80 -3.42 11.60
CA ASP A 363 -16.85 -4.61 12.45
C ASP A 363 -15.44 -5.13 12.84
N TYR A 364 -14.41 -4.78 12.04
CA TYR A 364 -13.07 -5.38 12.15
C TYR A 364 -11.91 -4.38 12.28
N TRP A 365 -12.14 -3.08 12.48
CA TRP A 365 -11.07 -2.08 12.71
C TRP A 365 -10.07 -2.47 13.81
N TRP A 366 -10.54 -3.18 14.83
CA TRP A 366 -9.73 -3.63 15.96
C TRP A 366 -8.67 -4.67 15.55
N THR A 367 -8.91 -5.41 14.46
CA THR A 367 -7.97 -6.43 13.97
C THR A 367 -6.68 -5.84 13.44
N ASP A 368 -6.74 -4.65 12.83
CA ASP A 368 -5.58 -3.90 12.35
C ASP A 368 -4.74 -3.35 13.51
N ILE A 369 -5.38 -2.88 14.57
CA ILE A 369 -4.72 -2.32 15.76
C ILE A 369 -4.06 -3.42 16.61
N LEU A 370 -4.66 -4.60 16.64
CA LEU A 370 -4.07 -5.78 17.25
C LEU A 370 -3.05 -6.47 16.33
N TYR A 371 -2.90 -6.01 15.08
CA TYR A 371 -1.97 -6.58 14.09
C TYR A 371 -2.24 -8.07 13.82
N ILE A 372 -3.52 -8.44 13.72
CA ILE A 372 -3.98 -9.83 13.46
C ILE A 372 -4.91 -9.95 12.25
N ASN A 373 -5.15 -8.87 11.50
CA ASN A 373 -6.05 -8.84 10.35
C ASN A 373 -5.69 -9.81 9.21
N ASN A 374 -4.48 -10.38 9.23
CA ASN A 374 -3.97 -11.38 8.29
C ASN A 374 -4.19 -12.85 8.74
N ILE A 375 -4.57 -13.11 10.00
CA ILE A 375 -4.75 -14.47 10.56
C ILE A 375 -6.17 -14.74 11.03
N VAL A 376 -7.04 -13.74 11.06
CA VAL A 376 -8.48 -13.93 11.33
C VAL A 376 -9.07 -14.91 10.30
N PRO A 377 -9.85 -15.91 10.75
CA PRO A 377 -10.46 -16.90 9.84
C PRO A 377 -11.25 -16.25 8.71
N ASN A 378 -11.33 -16.94 7.58
CA ASN A 378 -12.16 -16.56 6.44
C ASN A 378 -11.88 -15.18 5.81
N TYR A 379 -10.69 -14.61 6.01
CA TYR A 379 -10.31 -13.31 5.43
C TYR A 379 -11.13 -12.12 5.97
N HIS A 380 -11.78 -12.28 7.12
CA HIS A 380 -12.47 -11.19 7.78
C HIS A 380 -11.44 -10.21 8.38
N GLY A 381 -11.68 -8.90 8.21
CA GLY A 381 -10.80 -7.84 8.68
C GLY A 381 -9.65 -7.50 7.72
N SER A 382 -9.27 -8.40 6.82
CA SER A 382 -8.22 -8.14 5.82
C SER A 382 -8.59 -7.03 4.82
N VAL A 383 -9.87 -6.68 4.70
CA VAL A 383 -10.38 -5.68 3.73
C VAL A 383 -10.69 -4.32 4.37
N CYS A 384 -10.50 -4.15 5.70
CA CYS A 384 -10.69 -2.84 6.32
C CYS A 384 -9.74 -1.81 5.71
N LEU A 385 -8.43 -2.07 5.78
CA LEU A 385 -7.43 -1.37 4.97
C LEU A 385 -6.53 -2.44 4.31
N GLY A 386 -6.75 -2.71 3.03
CA GLY A 386 -6.16 -3.84 2.33
C GLY A 386 -4.63 -3.94 2.40
N GLN A 387 -3.92 -2.84 2.64
CA GLN A 387 -2.47 -2.77 2.74
C GLN A 387 -1.91 -3.07 4.15
N THR A 388 -2.72 -3.14 5.22
CA THR A 388 -2.22 -3.26 6.60
C THR A 388 -1.71 -4.65 6.97
N TRP A 389 -1.98 -5.69 6.15
CA TRP A 389 -1.45 -7.04 6.39
C TRP A 389 0.08 -7.06 6.52
N TYR A 390 0.79 -6.15 5.83
CA TYR A 390 2.24 -5.99 5.95
C TYR A 390 2.63 -5.61 7.38
N LEU A 391 1.92 -4.64 7.98
CA LEU A 391 2.17 -4.20 9.35
C LEU A 391 1.87 -5.34 10.33
N ALA A 392 0.82 -6.12 10.06
CA ALA A 392 0.50 -7.28 10.88
C ALA A 392 1.63 -8.31 10.89
N ASN A 393 2.12 -8.70 9.71
CA ASN A 393 3.29 -9.58 9.59
C ASN A 393 4.52 -8.99 10.30
N ASP A 394 4.80 -7.70 10.09
CA ASP A 394 5.97 -7.02 10.68
C ASP A 394 5.92 -6.99 12.22
N MET A 395 4.75 -6.70 12.81
CA MET A 395 4.56 -6.75 14.26
C MET A 395 4.67 -8.18 14.79
N GLN A 396 4.07 -9.15 14.09
CA GLN A 396 4.14 -10.58 14.46
C GLN A 396 5.60 -11.06 14.48
N PHE A 397 6.40 -10.73 13.47
CA PHE A 397 7.83 -11.06 13.46
C PHE A 397 8.58 -10.36 14.58
N PHE A 398 8.24 -9.10 14.87
CA PHE A 398 8.85 -8.39 15.98
C PHE A 398 8.55 -9.01 17.33
N ILE A 399 7.34 -9.53 17.58
CA ILE A 399 7.01 -10.13 18.88
C ILE A 399 8.05 -11.18 19.29
N PHE A 400 8.49 -12.00 18.34
CA PHE A 400 9.49 -13.06 18.57
C PHE A 400 10.96 -12.57 18.52
N THR A 401 11.25 -11.46 17.84
CA THR A 401 12.64 -11.04 17.59
C THR A 401 13.44 -10.66 18.85
N PRO A 402 12.92 -9.89 19.82
CA PRO A 402 13.62 -9.60 21.08
C PRO A 402 13.98 -10.87 21.87
N ILE A 403 13.07 -11.85 21.90
CA ILE A 403 13.29 -13.15 22.56
C ILE A 403 14.44 -13.88 21.87
N LEU A 404 14.41 -13.93 20.54
CA LEU A 404 15.48 -14.51 19.74
C LEU A 404 16.82 -13.83 20.00
N LEU A 405 16.87 -12.50 20.01
CA LEU A 405 18.09 -11.74 20.26
C LEU A 405 18.62 -11.89 21.68
N TYR A 406 17.72 -12.03 22.66
CA TYR A 406 18.12 -12.35 24.03
C TYR A 406 18.80 -13.72 24.13
N ILE A 407 18.20 -14.74 23.50
CA ILE A 407 18.78 -16.09 23.44
C ILE A 407 20.13 -16.04 22.72
N TYR A 408 20.20 -15.38 21.57
CA TYR A 408 21.44 -15.20 20.82
C TYR A 408 22.53 -14.49 21.65
N ASN A 409 22.17 -13.49 22.46
CA ASN A 409 23.13 -12.79 23.30
C ASN A 409 23.67 -13.70 24.42
N ARG A 410 22.81 -14.54 25.03
CA ARG A 410 23.14 -15.34 26.21
C ARG A 410 23.74 -16.71 25.91
N PHE A 411 23.37 -17.33 24.80
CA PHE A 411 23.74 -18.71 24.44
C PHE A 411 24.68 -18.77 23.23
N HIS A 412 24.96 -19.99 22.76
CA HIS A 412 25.80 -20.23 21.58
C HIS A 412 25.21 -19.56 20.33
N LYS A 413 26.07 -18.83 19.62
CA LYS A 413 25.70 -18.00 18.46
C LYS A 413 25.13 -18.83 17.30
N SER A 414 25.49 -20.10 17.19
CA SER A 414 24.97 -21.04 16.17
C SER A 414 23.45 -21.23 16.21
N ILE A 415 22.80 -21.05 17.37
CA ILE A 415 21.34 -21.18 17.51
C ILE A 415 20.60 -20.26 16.54
N LEU A 416 21.08 -19.03 16.38
CA LEU A 416 20.48 -18.07 15.45
C LEU A 416 20.60 -18.55 14.00
N TRP A 417 21.79 -19.01 13.59
CA TRP A 417 22.03 -19.48 12.22
C TRP A 417 21.13 -20.66 11.87
N VAL A 418 21.01 -21.62 12.79
CA VAL A 418 20.10 -22.76 12.65
C VAL A 418 18.65 -22.31 12.59
N LEU A 419 18.23 -21.35 13.42
CA LEU A 419 16.86 -20.86 13.39
C LEU A 419 16.53 -20.11 12.09
N VAL A 420 17.45 -19.28 11.60
CA VAL A 420 17.25 -18.57 10.32
C VAL A 420 17.13 -19.57 9.17
N LEU A 421 17.96 -20.63 9.16
CA LEU A 421 17.82 -21.72 8.20
C LEU A 421 16.45 -22.41 8.33
N PHE A 422 16.04 -22.74 9.55
CA PHE A 422 14.74 -23.36 9.83
C PHE A 422 13.56 -22.49 9.35
N LEU A 423 13.58 -21.18 9.62
CA LEU A 423 12.51 -20.28 9.19
C LEU A 423 12.42 -20.15 7.66
N ASN A 424 13.56 -20.16 6.96
CA ASN A 424 13.55 -20.18 5.49
C ASN A 424 13.02 -21.52 4.94
N LEU A 425 13.41 -22.66 5.54
CA LEU A 425 12.85 -23.97 5.17
C LEU A 425 11.35 -24.05 5.45
N LEU A 426 10.89 -23.52 6.59
CA LEU A 426 9.48 -23.43 6.94
C LEU A 426 8.71 -22.59 5.92
N SER A 427 9.26 -21.44 5.53
CA SER A 427 8.69 -20.56 4.51
C SER A 427 8.53 -21.27 3.17
N ILE A 428 9.54 -22.04 2.73
CA ILE A 428 9.51 -22.81 1.48
C ILE A 428 8.46 -23.92 1.56
N LEU A 429 8.50 -24.70 2.65
CA LEU A 429 7.61 -25.85 2.83
C LEU A 429 6.14 -25.41 2.90
N THR A 430 5.83 -24.41 3.71
CA THR A 430 4.44 -23.90 3.85
C THR A 430 3.93 -23.30 2.55
N SER A 431 4.76 -22.51 1.85
CA SER A 431 4.43 -21.94 0.55
C SER A 431 4.14 -23.02 -0.49
N GLY A 432 4.97 -24.06 -0.59
CA GLY A 432 4.78 -25.17 -1.52
C GLY A 432 3.55 -26.02 -1.19
N LEU A 433 3.30 -26.32 0.08
CA LEU A 433 2.12 -27.08 0.50
C LEU A 433 0.81 -26.34 0.19
N ILE A 434 0.78 -25.02 0.42
CA ILE A 434 -0.39 -24.18 0.14
C ILE A 434 -0.60 -24.04 -1.37
N ALA A 435 0.48 -23.81 -2.13
CA ALA A 435 0.43 -23.74 -3.59
C ALA A 435 -0.13 -25.05 -4.18
N ASN A 436 0.33 -26.19 -3.68
CA ASN A 436 -0.12 -27.50 -4.13
C ASN A 436 -1.58 -27.75 -3.76
N HIS A 437 -1.97 -27.49 -2.50
CA HIS A 437 -3.32 -27.77 -2.01
C HIS A 437 -4.39 -26.92 -2.72
N TYR A 438 -4.11 -25.64 -2.97
CA TYR A 438 -5.05 -24.73 -3.62
C TYR A 438 -4.83 -24.58 -5.12
N SER A 439 -3.91 -25.34 -5.73
CA SER A 439 -3.55 -25.23 -7.15
C SER A 439 -3.33 -23.77 -7.57
N LEU A 440 -2.43 -23.10 -6.85
CA LEU A 440 -2.12 -21.69 -7.07
C LEU A 440 -1.24 -21.53 -8.32
N ASN A 441 -1.47 -20.46 -9.06
CA ASN A 441 -0.64 -20.05 -10.18
C ASN A 441 0.37 -18.98 -9.73
N ALA A 442 1.52 -18.92 -10.40
CA ALA A 442 2.53 -17.88 -10.18
C ALA A 442 1.98 -16.47 -10.47
N MET A 443 1.00 -16.33 -11.36
CA MET A 443 0.20 -15.12 -11.52
C MET A 443 -0.88 -15.07 -10.44
N PRO A 444 -0.86 -14.11 -9.49
CA PRO A 444 -1.80 -14.05 -8.36
C PRO A 444 -3.26 -13.99 -8.78
N SER A 445 -3.49 -13.49 -9.98
CA SER A 445 -4.82 -13.20 -10.47
C SER A 445 -5.33 -14.19 -11.52
N ALA A 446 -4.63 -15.32 -11.66
CA ALA A 446 -5.08 -16.43 -12.49
C ALA A 446 -6.42 -16.99 -12.00
N LEU A 447 -7.32 -17.27 -12.93
CA LEU A 447 -8.60 -17.92 -12.64
C LEU A 447 -8.44 -19.46 -12.61
N PRO A 448 -9.25 -20.18 -11.80
CA PRO A 448 -10.27 -19.66 -10.87
C PRO A 448 -9.73 -19.29 -9.48
N ASN A 449 -8.46 -19.62 -9.16
CA ASN A 449 -7.95 -19.63 -7.78
C ASN A 449 -7.28 -18.33 -7.32
N GLY A 450 -7.32 -17.24 -8.08
CA GLY A 450 -6.59 -16.01 -7.74
C GLY A 450 -6.98 -15.39 -6.39
N THR A 451 -8.24 -15.54 -5.97
CA THR A 451 -8.68 -15.11 -4.62
C THR A 451 -8.00 -15.91 -3.50
N ASN A 452 -7.70 -17.19 -3.75
CA ASN A 452 -7.01 -18.06 -2.80
C ASN A 452 -5.54 -17.67 -2.63
N TYR A 453 -4.93 -17.10 -3.66
CA TYR A 453 -3.55 -16.59 -3.60
C TYR A 453 -3.40 -15.54 -2.48
N PHE A 454 -4.25 -14.51 -2.47
CA PHE A 454 -4.20 -13.48 -1.42
C PHE A 454 -4.71 -13.97 -0.06
N ARG A 455 -5.72 -14.85 -0.08
CA ARG A 455 -6.37 -15.35 1.13
C ARG A 455 -5.52 -16.33 1.93
N TYR A 456 -4.72 -17.17 1.28
CA TYR A 456 -4.00 -18.26 1.93
C TYR A 456 -2.48 -18.18 1.78
N TYR A 457 -1.96 -17.47 0.78
CA TYR A 457 -0.53 -17.41 0.52
C TYR A 457 0.08 -16.02 0.80
N TYR A 458 -0.31 -15.00 0.02
CA TYR A 458 0.42 -13.74 -0.10
C TYR A 458 0.53 -12.94 1.20
N THR A 459 -0.56 -12.88 1.97
CA THR A 459 -0.70 -12.05 3.18
C THR A 459 -0.19 -12.74 4.45
N LYS A 460 0.14 -14.04 4.39
CA LYS A 460 0.38 -14.85 5.59
C LYS A 460 1.82 -14.77 6.10
N PRO A 461 2.02 -14.73 7.44
CA PRO A 461 3.34 -14.50 8.03
C PRO A 461 4.31 -15.67 7.80
N TYR A 462 3.82 -16.90 7.86
CA TYR A 462 4.66 -18.10 7.70
C TYR A 462 5.26 -18.26 6.29
N ASN A 463 4.65 -17.65 5.26
CA ASN A 463 5.19 -17.64 3.90
C ASN A 463 6.19 -16.49 3.65
N ARG A 464 6.32 -15.55 4.61
CA ARG A 464 7.09 -14.30 4.45
C ARG A 464 8.18 -14.11 5.52
N CYS A 465 8.30 -15.05 6.46
CA CYS A 465 9.26 -14.96 7.56
C CYS A 465 10.73 -15.09 7.11
N GLY A 466 10.99 -15.74 5.96
CA GLY A 466 12.32 -15.94 5.40
C GLY A 466 13.10 -14.64 5.16
N PRO A 467 12.62 -13.72 4.29
CA PRO A 467 13.24 -12.41 4.07
C PRO A 467 13.50 -11.61 5.35
N TYR A 468 12.55 -11.61 6.29
CA TYR A 468 12.72 -10.94 7.58
C TYR A 468 13.87 -11.55 8.40
N ALA A 469 13.93 -12.88 8.49
CA ALA A 469 14.98 -13.59 9.22
C ALA A 469 16.38 -13.36 8.62
N LEU A 470 16.47 -13.32 7.28
CA LEU A 470 17.71 -12.96 6.56
C LEU A 470 18.14 -11.51 6.85
N GLY A 471 17.18 -10.60 6.98
CA GLY A 471 17.40 -9.24 7.46
C GLY A 471 18.02 -9.22 8.86
N VAL A 472 17.40 -9.91 9.83
CA VAL A 472 17.91 -10.01 11.22
C VAL A 472 19.34 -10.54 11.24
N LEU A 473 19.62 -11.62 10.51
CA LEU A 473 20.96 -12.18 10.40
C LEU A 473 21.96 -11.17 9.83
N SER A 474 21.60 -10.46 8.76
CA SER A 474 22.44 -9.43 8.13
C SER A 474 22.77 -8.29 9.10
N GLY A 475 21.79 -7.85 9.91
CA GLY A 475 22.00 -6.84 10.95
C GLY A 475 23.02 -7.28 11.99
N LEU A 476 22.97 -8.55 12.40
CA LEU A 476 23.90 -9.12 13.37
C LEU A 476 25.30 -9.37 12.80
N ILE A 477 25.40 -9.72 11.51
CA ILE A 477 26.68 -9.81 10.80
C ILE A 477 27.36 -8.44 10.79
N VAL A 478 26.64 -7.38 10.38
CA VAL A 478 27.18 -6.01 10.34
C VAL A 478 27.58 -5.54 11.74
N TYR A 479 26.77 -5.78 12.77
CA TYR A 479 27.12 -5.43 14.15
C TYR A 479 28.40 -6.13 14.63
N SER A 480 28.47 -7.45 14.45
CA SER A 480 29.59 -8.27 14.93
C SER A 480 30.89 -7.92 14.22
N TYR A 481 30.83 -7.71 12.90
CA TYR A 481 32.00 -7.36 12.10
C TYR A 481 32.50 -5.94 12.39
N ARG A 482 31.61 -4.94 12.50
CA ARG A 482 32.01 -3.57 12.92
C ARG A 482 32.66 -3.58 14.30
N LYS A 483 32.10 -4.33 15.25
CA LYS A 483 32.66 -4.47 16.61
C LYS A 483 34.05 -5.13 16.60
N PHE A 484 34.27 -6.10 15.69
CA PHE A 484 35.57 -6.70 15.46
C PHE A 484 36.57 -5.70 14.84
N GLN A 485 36.18 -4.94 13.81
CA GLN A 485 37.04 -3.93 13.20
C GLN A 485 37.43 -2.80 14.17
N ASP A 486 36.47 -2.29 14.95
CA ASP A 486 36.70 -1.12 15.81
C ASP A 486 37.40 -1.47 17.13
N LYS A 487 37.10 -2.64 17.71
CA LYS A 487 37.54 -3.01 19.08
C LYS A 487 38.31 -4.32 19.15
N ASN A 488 38.50 -5.03 18.04
CA ASN A 488 39.09 -6.36 17.99
C ASN A 488 38.38 -7.40 18.90
N ILE A 489 37.08 -7.22 19.14
CA ILE A 489 36.28 -8.13 19.98
C ILE A 489 35.54 -9.12 19.10
N VAL A 490 35.78 -10.42 19.32
CA VAL A 490 35.07 -11.51 18.65
C VAL A 490 33.71 -11.73 19.34
N TYR A 491 32.64 -11.19 18.75
CA TYR A 491 31.28 -11.35 19.28
C TYR A 491 30.57 -12.60 18.74
N ASP A 492 30.70 -12.87 17.44
CA ASP A 492 30.18 -14.06 16.77
C ASP A 492 31.18 -14.48 15.68
N SER A 493 31.79 -15.64 15.87
CA SER A 493 32.82 -16.18 14.98
C SER A 493 32.29 -16.46 13.58
N TYR A 494 31.03 -16.89 13.44
CA TYR A 494 30.42 -17.17 12.13
C TYR A 494 30.16 -15.88 11.37
N ALA A 495 29.64 -14.85 12.06
CA ALA A 495 29.42 -13.53 11.49
C ALA A 495 30.74 -12.89 11.02
N ILE A 496 31.80 -12.99 11.83
CA ILE A 496 33.13 -12.48 11.47
C ILE A 496 33.71 -13.28 10.31
N TRP A 497 33.54 -14.59 10.28
CA TRP A 497 33.96 -15.42 9.15
C TRP A 497 33.29 -14.98 7.85
N VAL A 498 31.97 -14.75 7.85
CA VAL A 498 31.25 -14.21 6.67
C VAL A 498 31.78 -12.83 6.29
N GLY A 499 32.00 -11.92 7.25
CA GLY A 499 32.56 -10.59 6.97
C GLY A 499 33.95 -10.66 6.34
N LYS A 500 34.84 -11.51 6.87
CA LYS A 500 36.19 -11.75 6.32
C LYS A 500 36.15 -12.38 4.93
N MET A 501 35.23 -13.32 4.68
CA MET A 501 35.03 -13.89 3.34
C MET A 501 34.71 -12.81 2.31
N LEU A 502 33.94 -11.78 2.68
CA LEU A 502 33.56 -10.66 1.82
C LEU A 502 34.68 -9.62 1.58
N GLU A 503 35.78 -9.69 2.33
CA GLU A 503 36.99 -8.91 2.03
C GLU A 503 37.64 -9.38 0.72
N ASN A 504 37.57 -10.69 0.42
CA ASN A 504 38.07 -11.24 -0.83
C ASN A 504 37.23 -10.72 -2.01
N ARG A 505 37.89 -9.98 -2.92
CA ARG A 505 37.25 -9.38 -4.10
C ARG A 505 36.48 -10.39 -4.94
N TYR A 506 37.00 -11.61 -5.15
CA TYR A 506 36.37 -12.61 -6.00
C TYR A 506 35.09 -13.12 -5.36
N VAL A 507 35.15 -13.50 -4.08
CA VAL A 507 33.98 -13.96 -3.30
C VAL A 507 32.90 -12.89 -3.29
N ARG A 508 33.28 -11.63 -3.02
CA ARG A 508 32.34 -10.51 -2.97
C ARG A 508 31.63 -10.27 -4.31
N TYR A 509 32.37 -10.20 -5.41
CA TYR A 509 31.75 -9.97 -6.73
C TYR A 509 30.90 -11.17 -7.16
N THR A 510 31.32 -12.40 -6.88
CA THR A 510 30.53 -13.60 -7.16
C THR A 510 29.23 -13.62 -6.35
N ILE A 511 29.27 -13.32 -5.05
CA ILE A 511 28.06 -13.26 -4.22
C ILE A 511 27.14 -12.14 -4.71
N ALA A 512 27.67 -10.96 -5.01
CA ALA A 512 26.84 -9.86 -5.53
C ALA A 512 26.21 -10.20 -6.89
N PHE A 513 26.94 -10.85 -7.79
CA PHE A 513 26.42 -11.34 -9.06
C PHE A 513 25.32 -12.39 -8.85
N LEU A 514 25.55 -13.36 -7.97
CA LEU A 514 24.54 -14.36 -7.60
C LEU A 514 23.31 -13.69 -7.00
N GLY A 515 23.49 -12.67 -6.16
CA GLY A 515 22.41 -11.90 -5.57
C GLY A 515 21.55 -11.19 -6.63
N MET A 516 22.21 -10.51 -7.58
CA MET A 516 21.54 -9.91 -8.72
C MET A 516 20.84 -10.96 -9.59
N ALA A 517 21.46 -12.12 -9.83
CA ALA A 517 20.85 -13.21 -10.58
C ALA A 517 19.58 -13.72 -9.89
N LEU A 518 19.60 -13.92 -8.57
CA LEU A 518 18.42 -14.35 -7.81
C LEU A 518 17.27 -13.32 -7.85
N ILE A 519 17.59 -12.03 -7.75
CA ILE A 519 16.60 -10.96 -7.91
C ILE A 519 15.99 -11.03 -9.32
N ASN A 520 16.83 -11.06 -10.36
CA ASN A 520 16.34 -11.10 -11.74
C ASN A 520 15.55 -12.38 -12.04
N VAL A 521 15.95 -13.54 -11.51
CA VAL A 521 15.18 -14.79 -11.65
C VAL A 521 13.75 -14.61 -11.11
N ASN A 522 13.59 -14.00 -9.94
CA ASN A 522 12.27 -13.76 -9.37
C ASN A 522 11.38 -12.81 -10.18
N LEU A 523 12.00 -11.89 -10.93
CA LEU A 523 11.33 -10.88 -11.72
C LEU A 523 10.98 -11.40 -13.12
N PHE A 524 11.95 -11.99 -13.80
CA PHE A 524 11.88 -12.34 -15.21
C PHE A 524 11.42 -13.76 -15.48
N VAL A 525 11.53 -14.71 -14.55
CA VAL A 525 11.06 -16.08 -14.80
C VAL A 525 9.54 -16.15 -14.91
N PRO A 526 8.74 -15.50 -14.03
CA PRO A 526 7.28 -15.44 -14.19
C PRO A 526 6.86 -14.89 -15.56
N TYR A 527 7.69 -14.01 -16.14
CA TYR A 527 7.97 -13.91 -17.59
C TYR A 527 7.09 -14.76 -18.51
N ASP A 528 7.52 -16.00 -18.43
CA ASP A 528 7.23 -17.07 -19.34
C ASP A 528 5.80 -17.58 -19.20
N THR A 529 5.24 -17.55 -17.98
CA THR A 529 3.85 -17.96 -17.76
C THR A 529 2.87 -16.86 -18.19
N TYR A 530 3.09 -15.60 -17.81
CA TYR A 530 2.07 -14.57 -18.05
C TYR A 530 2.06 -13.99 -19.48
N LYS A 531 3.12 -14.22 -20.27
CA LYS A 531 3.04 -14.01 -21.73
C LYS A 531 2.05 -14.97 -22.42
N HIS A 532 1.61 -16.02 -21.71
CA HIS A 532 0.68 -17.04 -22.18
C HIS A 532 -0.54 -17.14 -21.24
N PRO A 533 -1.42 -16.12 -21.19
CA PRO A 533 -2.56 -16.09 -20.29
C PRO A 533 -3.58 -17.22 -20.52
N GLY A 534 -3.57 -17.81 -21.72
CA GLY A 534 -4.60 -18.73 -22.16
C GLY A 534 -5.91 -18.01 -22.45
N ASP A 535 -6.90 -18.76 -22.92
CA ASP A 535 -8.22 -18.22 -23.26
C ASP A 535 -8.94 -17.75 -21.98
N THR A 536 -8.83 -18.48 -20.87
CA THR A 536 -9.58 -18.22 -19.63
C THR A 536 -8.79 -17.51 -18.53
N MET A 537 -7.64 -16.87 -18.84
CA MET A 537 -6.69 -16.37 -17.82
C MET A 537 -6.29 -17.41 -16.78
N ASN A 538 -6.26 -18.69 -17.16
CA ASN A 538 -5.79 -19.75 -16.28
C ASN A 538 -4.26 -19.91 -16.31
N TYR A 539 -3.58 -19.18 -17.20
CA TYR A 539 -2.11 -19.18 -17.34
C TYR A 539 -1.55 -20.61 -17.38
N PRO A 540 -1.95 -21.44 -18.37
CA PRO A 540 -1.74 -22.88 -18.35
C PRO A 540 -0.33 -23.29 -18.83
N HIS A 541 0.51 -22.32 -19.18
CA HIS A 541 1.83 -22.59 -19.76
C HIS A 541 2.75 -23.31 -18.80
N TRP A 542 2.77 -22.89 -17.54
CA TRP A 542 3.45 -23.62 -16.49
C TRP A 542 2.56 -24.74 -15.98
N THR A 543 3.16 -25.92 -15.85
CA THR A 543 2.59 -27.06 -15.15
C THR A 543 2.30 -26.69 -13.68
N HIS A 544 1.44 -27.49 -13.04
CA HIS A 544 1.15 -27.33 -11.62
C HIS A 544 2.43 -27.36 -10.78
N ASP A 545 3.34 -28.30 -11.06
CA ASP A 545 4.60 -28.46 -10.32
C ASP A 545 5.55 -27.27 -10.50
N GLU A 546 5.60 -26.67 -11.70
CA GLU A 546 6.38 -25.45 -11.94
C GLU A 546 5.85 -24.25 -11.17
N ASN A 547 4.53 -24.08 -11.12
CA ASN A 547 3.89 -23.04 -10.30
C ASN A 547 4.19 -23.24 -8.81
N VAL A 548 4.03 -24.47 -8.32
CA VAL A 548 4.32 -24.82 -6.92
C VAL A 548 5.79 -24.57 -6.58
N ALA A 549 6.71 -24.96 -7.46
CA ALA A 549 8.14 -24.73 -7.27
C ALA A 549 8.46 -23.22 -7.21
N TYR A 550 7.95 -22.42 -8.15
CA TYR A 550 8.18 -20.98 -8.11
C TYR A 550 7.63 -20.34 -6.82
N ILE A 551 6.37 -20.63 -6.47
CA ILE A 551 5.70 -20.07 -5.29
C ILE A 551 6.41 -20.48 -4.00
N ALA A 552 6.95 -21.70 -3.93
CA ALA A 552 7.68 -22.20 -2.77
C ALA A 552 9.00 -21.44 -2.55
N PHE A 553 9.76 -21.16 -3.61
CA PHE A 553 11.10 -20.61 -3.51
C PHE A 553 11.21 -19.10 -3.67
N ASN A 554 10.22 -18.43 -4.27
CA ASN A 554 10.36 -17.02 -4.68
C ASN A 554 10.71 -16.07 -3.52
N LYS A 555 10.02 -16.15 -2.38
CA LYS A 555 10.23 -15.23 -1.25
C LYS A 555 11.61 -15.40 -0.65
N VAL A 556 12.04 -16.65 -0.44
CA VAL A 556 13.37 -16.95 0.14
C VAL A 556 14.49 -16.58 -0.82
N THR A 557 14.39 -16.95 -2.10
CA THR A 557 15.42 -16.64 -3.10
C THR A 557 15.54 -15.14 -3.33
N PHE A 558 14.44 -14.39 -3.33
CA PHE A 558 14.48 -12.93 -3.39
C PHE A 558 15.15 -12.32 -2.15
N GLY A 559 14.80 -12.78 -0.94
CA GLY A 559 15.44 -12.34 0.30
C GLY A 559 16.93 -12.65 0.37
N LEU A 560 17.37 -13.80 -0.18
CA LEU A 560 18.78 -14.15 -0.35
C LEU A 560 19.46 -13.22 -1.35
N GLY A 561 18.78 -12.92 -2.47
CA GLY A 561 19.23 -11.94 -3.46
C GLY A 561 19.53 -10.58 -2.84
N LEU A 562 18.59 -10.05 -2.05
CA LEU A 562 18.76 -8.81 -1.29
C LEU A 562 19.94 -8.89 -0.32
N THR A 563 20.06 -9.99 0.43
CA THR A 563 21.15 -10.19 1.38
C THR A 563 22.51 -10.16 0.68
N PHE A 564 22.66 -10.84 -0.44
CA PHE A 564 23.90 -10.91 -1.20
C PHE A 564 24.32 -9.59 -1.85
N VAL A 565 23.37 -8.74 -2.24
CA VAL A 565 23.65 -7.41 -2.80
C VAL A 565 23.91 -6.38 -1.70
N LEU A 566 23.07 -6.34 -0.65
CA LEU A 566 23.10 -5.30 0.37
C LEU A 566 24.15 -5.54 1.44
N LEU A 567 24.42 -6.79 1.85
CA LEU A 567 25.36 -7.07 2.93
C LEU A 567 26.79 -6.57 2.63
N PRO A 568 27.41 -6.83 1.46
CA PRO A 568 28.73 -6.29 1.16
C PRO A 568 28.74 -4.76 1.05
N ALA A 569 27.63 -4.15 0.64
CA ALA A 569 27.46 -2.70 0.60
C ALA A 569 27.48 -2.09 2.01
N LEU A 570 26.73 -2.71 2.94
CA LEU A 570 26.62 -2.29 4.33
C LEU A 570 27.93 -2.48 5.10
N LEU A 571 28.76 -3.44 4.69
CA LEU A 571 30.12 -3.62 5.19
C LEU A 571 31.15 -2.66 4.56
N GLY A 572 30.74 -1.82 3.60
CA GLY A 572 31.58 -0.77 3.01
C GLY A 572 32.39 -1.19 1.78
N HIS A 573 32.11 -2.35 1.19
CA HIS A 573 32.92 -2.87 0.09
C HIS A 573 32.53 -2.38 -1.32
N PHE A 574 31.41 -1.67 -1.47
CA PHE A 574 30.97 -1.07 -2.74
C PHE A 574 30.82 0.46 -2.63
N PRO A 575 31.93 1.22 -2.69
CA PRO A 575 31.91 2.68 -2.52
C PRO A 575 31.06 3.41 -3.57
N TRP A 576 31.06 2.95 -4.82
CA TRP A 576 30.27 3.57 -5.90
C TRP A 576 28.76 3.44 -5.64
N MET A 577 28.32 2.26 -5.18
CA MET A 577 26.92 2.00 -4.90
C MET A 577 26.47 2.75 -3.65
N THR A 578 27.28 2.71 -2.58
CA THR A 578 27.01 3.48 -1.36
C THR A 578 27.00 4.99 -1.63
N TRP A 579 27.82 5.49 -2.55
CA TRP A 579 27.81 6.91 -2.93
C TRP A 579 26.45 7.37 -3.50
N ILE A 580 25.85 6.62 -4.43
CA ILE A 580 24.56 6.95 -5.07
C ILE A 580 23.40 6.70 -4.09
N LEU A 581 23.39 5.55 -3.42
CA LEU A 581 22.31 5.13 -2.55
C LEU A 581 22.26 5.93 -1.23
N SER A 582 23.38 6.54 -0.81
CA SER A 582 23.43 7.43 0.36
C SER A 582 23.29 8.92 0.01
N TRP A 583 22.67 9.26 -1.12
CA TRP A 583 22.32 10.65 -1.44
C TRP A 583 21.29 11.23 -0.44
N GLU A 584 21.46 12.51 -0.11
CA GLU A 584 20.64 13.16 0.93
C GLU A 584 19.18 13.34 0.51
N ILE A 585 18.91 13.36 -0.81
CA ILE A 585 17.56 13.44 -1.38
C ILE A 585 16.64 12.29 -0.89
N TRP A 586 17.22 11.12 -0.57
CA TRP A 586 16.48 9.98 -0.06
C TRP A 586 15.98 10.20 1.37
N THR A 587 16.63 11.05 2.16
CA THR A 587 16.33 11.20 3.59
C THR A 587 14.91 11.70 3.89
N PRO A 588 14.44 12.83 3.33
CA PRO A 588 13.08 13.30 3.58
C PRO A 588 12.04 12.29 3.08
N LEU A 589 12.23 11.71 1.90
CA LEU A 589 11.32 10.70 1.33
C LEU A 589 11.25 9.43 2.19
N ALA A 590 12.41 8.93 2.66
CA ALA A 590 12.51 7.75 3.50
C ALA A 590 11.86 7.91 4.88
N ARG A 591 11.77 9.15 5.39
CA ARG A 591 11.07 9.46 6.64
C ARG A 591 9.55 9.48 6.46
N MET A 592 9.06 9.79 5.26
CA MET A 592 7.64 9.80 4.94
C MET A 592 7.10 8.42 4.53
N THR A 593 7.98 7.46 4.21
CA THR A 593 7.61 6.16 3.64
C THR A 593 6.55 5.40 4.45
N TYR A 594 6.57 5.46 5.78
CA TYR A 594 5.57 4.78 6.60
C TYR A 594 4.16 5.36 6.38
N CYS A 595 4.03 6.69 6.44
CA CYS A 595 2.76 7.36 6.19
C CYS A 595 2.30 7.17 4.73
N VAL A 596 3.22 7.32 3.75
CA VAL A 596 2.93 7.06 2.33
C VAL A 596 2.40 5.64 2.14
N TYR A 597 3.04 4.64 2.76
CA TYR A 597 2.56 3.26 2.72
C TYR A 597 1.13 3.12 3.25
N LEU A 598 0.79 3.81 4.34
CA LEU A 598 -0.56 3.73 4.90
C LEU A 598 -1.65 4.35 4.02
N ILE A 599 -1.35 5.42 3.27
CA ILE A 599 -2.38 6.20 2.57
C ILE A 599 -2.44 5.97 1.06
N HIS A 600 -1.35 5.50 0.43
CA HIS A 600 -1.27 5.44 -1.04
C HIS A 600 -2.41 4.62 -1.66
N TYR A 601 -2.70 3.44 -1.14
CA TYR A 601 -3.73 2.55 -1.69
C TYR A 601 -5.11 3.23 -1.72
N ASN A 602 -5.50 3.91 -0.64
CA ASN A 602 -6.75 4.65 -0.56
C ASN A 602 -6.76 5.86 -1.51
N ILE A 603 -5.63 6.55 -1.72
CA ILE A 603 -5.53 7.64 -2.70
C ILE A 603 -5.77 7.13 -4.12
N LEU A 604 -5.13 6.00 -4.49
CA LEU A 604 -5.33 5.36 -5.79
C LEU A 604 -6.81 4.97 -5.97
N ASP A 605 -7.39 4.31 -4.98
CA ASP A 605 -8.79 3.85 -5.00
C ASP A 605 -9.77 5.03 -5.17
N ILE A 606 -9.58 6.12 -4.42
CA ILE A 606 -10.39 7.35 -4.57
C ILE A 606 -10.27 7.90 -5.99
N ALA A 607 -9.05 8.00 -6.53
CA ALA A 607 -8.80 8.62 -7.82
C ALA A 607 -9.38 7.78 -8.98
N TYR A 608 -9.16 6.47 -8.99
CA TYR A 608 -9.68 5.60 -10.04
C TYR A 608 -11.20 5.48 -10.00
N ARG A 609 -11.82 5.38 -8.82
CA ARG A 609 -13.30 5.39 -8.74
C ARG A 609 -13.91 6.75 -9.07
N SER A 610 -13.16 7.83 -8.90
CA SER A 610 -13.59 9.19 -9.26
C SER A 610 -13.34 9.53 -10.74
N GLN A 611 -12.91 8.57 -11.56
CA GLN A 611 -12.67 8.79 -12.99
C GLN A 611 -13.97 9.23 -13.68
N LYS A 612 -13.94 10.39 -14.33
CA LYS A 612 -15.06 10.88 -15.17
C LYS A 612 -14.94 10.45 -16.62
N VAL A 613 -13.73 10.08 -17.02
CA VAL A 613 -13.37 9.56 -18.33
C VAL A 613 -12.64 8.25 -18.12
N ALA A 614 -12.94 7.27 -18.97
CA ALA A 614 -12.25 5.99 -18.94
C ALA A 614 -10.76 6.17 -19.28
N THR A 615 -9.92 5.45 -18.57
CA THR A 615 -8.47 5.50 -18.75
C THR A 615 -8.05 4.54 -19.87
N ILE A 616 -6.93 4.81 -20.55
CA ILE A 616 -6.33 3.86 -21.50
C ILE A 616 -5.29 3.05 -20.73
N LEU A 617 -5.33 1.72 -20.87
CA LEU A 617 -4.26 0.87 -20.37
C LEU A 617 -3.16 0.77 -21.43
N ASP A 618 -2.07 1.50 -21.19
CA ASP A 618 -0.82 1.48 -21.96
C ASP A 618 0.38 1.76 -21.04
N GLU A 619 1.61 1.60 -21.56
CA GLU A 619 2.83 1.76 -20.76
C GLU A 619 2.99 3.20 -20.25
N PHE A 620 2.62 4.16 -21.09
CA PHE A 620 2.72 5.58 -20.77
C PHE A 620 1.83 5.94 -19.58
N THR A 621 0.57 5.49 -19.59
CA THR A 621 -0.39 5.71 -18.51
C THR A 621 0.09 5.07 -17.21
N LEU A 622 0.60 3.84 -17.29
CA LEU A 622 1.15 3.15 -16.12
C LEU A 622 2.29 3.94 -15.47
N ILE A 623 3.26 4.42 -16.27
CA ILE A 623 4.39 5.21 -15.75
C ILE A 623 3.91 6.59 -15.25
N ARG A 624 3.06 7.27 -16.03
CA ARG A 624 2.50 8.58 -15.68
C ARG A 624 1.78 8.52 -14.33
N ASP A 625 0.88 7.56 -14.17
CA ASP A 625 0.06 7.43 -12.97
C ASP A 625 0.91 6.98 -11.78
N SER A 626 1.89 6.10 -12.00
CA SER A 626 2.83 5.71 -10.94
C SER A 626 3.64 6.89 -10.39
N ILE A 627 4.19 7.73 -11.26
CA ILE A 627 4.93 8.93 -10.85
C ILE A 627 3.97 9.92 -10.18
N PHE A 628 2.79 10.14 -10.77
CA PHE A 628 1.78 11.05 -10.24
C PHE A 628 1.34 10.63 -8.83
N PHE A 629 0.93 9.38 -8.63
CA PHE A 629 0.49 8.89 -7.34
C PHE A 629 1.61 8.79 -6.32
N PHE A 630 2.83 8.47 -6.74
CA PHE A 630 3.99 8.51 -5.85
C PHE A 630 4.21 9.92 -5.30
N VAL A 631 4.24 10.93 -6.16
CA VAL A 631 4.41 12.33 -5.73
C VAL A 631 3.22 12.81 -4.91
N LEU A 632 2.00 12.53 -5.37
CA LEU A 632 0.77 12.92 -4.68
C LEU A 632 0.69 12.31 -3.27
N ALA A 633 1.03 11.03 -3.11
CA ALA A 633 1.03 10.38 -1.81
C ALA A 633 2.06 10.98 -0.85
N HIS A 634 3.23 11.43 -1.33
CA HIS A 634 4.20 12.14 -0.49
C HIS A 634 3.69 13.53 -0.06
N ILE A 635 3.03 14.26 -0.95
CA ILE A 635 2.43 15.56 -0.62
C ILE A 635 1.31 15.38 0.40
N LEU A 636 0.40 14.43 0.17
CA LEU A 636 -0.74 14.14 1.06
C LEU A 636 -0.32 13.47 2.37
N ALA A 637 0.87 12.89 2.47
CA ALA A 637 1.41 12.37 3.73
C ALA A 637 1.82 13.49 4.71
N LEU A 638 2.18 14.68 4.23
CA LEU A 638 2.69 15.77 5.09
C LEU A 638 1.72 16.16 6.22
N PRO A 639 0.41 16.39 5.97
CA PRO A 639 -0.53 16.69 7.04
C PRO A 639 -0.63 15.56 8.08
N PHE A 640 -0.68 14.31 7.66
CA PHE A 640 -0.78 13.15 8.54
C PHE A 640 0.46 13.03 9.45
N ILE A 641 1.65 13.25 8.88
CA ILE A 641 2.91 13.20 9.62
C ILE A 641 3.02 14.34 10.63
N LEU A 642 2.68 15.56 10.23
CA LEU A 642 2.85 16.75 11.05
C LEU A 642 1.81 16.84 12.17
N LEU A 643 0.58 16.40 11.92
CA LEU A 643 -0.51 16.45 12.89
C LEU A 643 -0.50 15.27 13.86
N ILE A 644 -0.05 14.08 13.42
CA ILE A 644 -0.21 12.83 14.19
C ILE A 644 1.14 12.14 14.44
N GLU A 645 1.88 11.76 13.40
CA GLU A 645 3.07 10.90 13.55
C GLU A 645 4.17 11.56 14.38
N MET A 646 4.63 12.75 13.99
CA MET A 646 5.72 13.43 14.68
C MET A 646 5.37 13.88 16.10
N PRO A 647 4.17 14.46 16.36
CA PRO A 647 3.75 14.75 17.72
C PRO A 647 3.68 13.48 18.58
N GLY A 648 3.15 12.38 18.05
CA GLY A 648 3.13 11.08 18.73
C GLY A 648 4.52 10.60 19.14
N LEU A 649 5.48 10.62 18.22
CA LEU A 649 6.88 10.26 18.48
C LEU A 649 7.55 11.21 19.49
N ALA A 650 7.23 12.50 19.45
CA ALA A 650 7.79 13.48 20.37
C ALA A 650 7.23 13.30 21.80
N ILE A 651 5.92 13.06 21.93
CA ILE A 651 5.26 12.74 23.20
C ILE A 651 5.85 11.47 23.80
N GLU A 652 6.01 10.43 22.97
CA GLU A 652 6.62 9.15 23.37
C GLU A 652 8.01 9.37 23.97
N LYS A 653 8.90 10.07 23.26
CA LYS A 653 10.25 10.42 23.73
C LYS A 653 10.22 11.19 25.04
N LEU A 654 9.32 12.18 25.18
CA LEU A 654 9.20 12.98 26.39
C LEU A 654 8.71 12.15 27.58
N ALA A 655 7.69 11.32 27.38
CA ALA A 655 7.15 10.43 28.41
C ALA A 655 8.23 9.46 28.92
N PHE A 656 9.02 8.90 28.01
CA PHE A 656 9.99 7.87 28.32
C PHE A 656 11.34 8.40 28.81
N SER A 657 11.74 9.62 28.44
CA SER A 657 12.89 10.31 29.05
C SER A 657 12.70 10.47 30.57
N LYS A 658 11.48 10.78 31.02
CA LYS A 658 11.14 10.89 32.44
C LYS A 658 11.15 9.54 33.16
N VAL A 659 10.68 8.47 32.52
CA VAL A 659 10.73 7.12 33.10
C VAL A 659 12.17 6.69 33.29
N ARG A 660 13.05 6.95 32.31
CA ARG A 660 14.49 6.68 32.43
C ARG A 660 15.14 7.53 33.51
N ALA A 661 14.80 8.82 33.61
CA ALA A 661 15.31 9.71 34.66
C ALA A 661 14.84 9.28 36.06
N LYS A 662 13.55 8.96 36.24
CA LYS A 662 13.01 8.44 37.52
C LYS A 662 13.60 7.08 37.90
N ALA A 663 13.82 6.20 36.93
CA ALA A 663 14.48 4.92 37.15
C ALA A 663 15.94 5.11 37.59
N ALA A 664 16.68 6.02 36.95
CA ALA A 664 18.04 6.37 37.32
C ALA A 664 18.14 6.97 38.73
N ILE A 665 17.22 7.87 39.10
CA ILE A 665 17.14 8.45 40.45
C ILE A 665 16.84 7.35 41.49
N LYS A 666 15.87 6.48 41.22
CA LYS A 666 15.52 5.37 42.14
C LYS A 666 16.64 4.33 42.29
N GLU A 667 17.43 4.13 41.24
CA GLU A 667 18.61 3.26 41.26
C GLU A 667 19.79 3.90 41.99
N GLN A 668 19.97 5.22 41.85
CA GLN A 668 20.92 6.02 42.62
C GLN A 668 20.54 6.02 44.11
N GLU A 669 19.27 6.23 44.46
CA GLU A 669 18.75 6.13 45.84
C GLU A 669 18.98 4.73 46.43
N LYS A 670 18.71 3.66 45.66
CA LYS A 670 19.02 2.29 46.10
C LYS A 670 20.52 2.04 46.30
N SER A 671 21.37 2.60 45.44
CA SER A 671 22.83 2.49 45.59
C SER A 671 23.36 3.24 46.80
N ILE A 672 22.69 4.33 47.20
CA ILE A 672 22.99 5.09 48.42
C ILE A 672 22.53 4.33 49.67
N ILE A 673 21.39 3.64 49.60
CA ILE A 673 20.85 2.84 50.72
C ILE A 673 21.61 1.52 50.94
N LEU A 674 22.28 0.99 49.90
CA LEU A 674 23.04 -0.28 49.96
C LEU A 674 24.56 -0.10 50.19
N GLN A 675 25.05 1.10 50.50
CA GLN A 675 26.43 1.25 50.97
C GLN A 675 26.56 0.62 52.38
N PRO A 676 27.48 -0.35 52.60
CA PRO A 676 27.74 -0.85 53.93
C PRO A 676 28.31 0.29 54.78
N LEU A 677 27.68 0.56 55.92
CA LEU A 677 28.29 1.28 57.04
C LEU A 677 29.54 0.51 57.48
N THR A 678 30.67 0.78 56.83
CA THR A 678 32.01 0.35 57.24
C THR A 678 32.91 1.57 57.14
N LYS A 679 33.03 2.25 58.29
CA LYS A 679 33.91 3.35 58.72
C LYS A 679 33.09 4.03 59.84
N GLU A 680 33.37 3.90 61.12
CA GLU A 680 34.60 3.56 61.87
C GLU A 680 34.34 2.52 62.96
#